data_AF-A0A919LJU1-F1
#
_entry.id   AF-A0A919LJU1-F1
#
_cell.length_a   1.000
_cell.length_b   1.000
_cell.length_c   1.000
_cell.angle_alpha   90.00
_cell.angle_beta   90.00
_cell.angle_gamma   90.00
#
_symmetry.space_group_name_H-M   'P 1'
#
loop_
_entity.id
_entity.type
_entity.pdbx_description
1 polymer ?
#
loop_
_entity_poly.entity_id
_entity_poly.type
_entity_poly.pdbx_seq_one_letter_code
_entity_poly.pdbx_strand_id
1 'polypeptide(L)'
;MALPSPNLDDRRFQQLVDEAKRYVQQRAPEWTDHNVSDPGVTLIETFAYMVDQLLYRLNRVPEKNYAAFLDLLGIRLFPPAAARAEVDFWLSAPQPETVLLRAGTEVATPRGDTEQEVVFATAEDLPIVPSSLTRLVTVPASGEPSDRTSELTAGGDVQCFQPRPEVGDAMLFGLPSAVPRCIVAVRLDSRVEGVGVDPRQPPLAWEVWDGARWVACETGTDTTGGLNRPGEVMVYVPAGHTASVVAGVRAGWLRCRVVAPEPGQPFYSESPTIREAEVFTVGGTATAEHAEAVHDVPLGTSEGVAGQRFTLARPPVLLDGEAPVVEVSTADGWETWTPVEHFGDSSPTDRHFLIDATTGEFSFPPAVREPDGSIRTYGAVPGKGARIRVPGYRTGGGSAGNVARGAISVLRSSVPYVARVVNREAARGGVDGETVAEAKVRAPHVLRLQERAVTAGDYELIARQAAPSVARVRCLPAAADEAGAVRVLVVPDAVADEGDRLRFEQLIPAEQTLAAITAQLDERRLVGTRLVVEPPAYQGVTVVARLTVGAAADADRVREEALAALYRHLNPLVGGEDGTGWPFGRPVQYGEVFAVLQRVPGATLVEEVRLFPADPVTGRRGSPVERVPVAPNALVFSYQHQIAVTASGEPS
;
A
#
# COMPACT_ATOMS: atom_id res chain seq x y z
N MET A 1 17.08 11.60 -22.42
CA MET A 1 17.89 12.77 -22.01
C MET A 1 17.11 14.00 -22.43
N ALA A 2 16.46 14.69 -21.48
CA ALA A 2 15.77 15.94 -21.79
C ALA A 2 16.82 17.00 -22.14
N LEU A 3 16.59 17.74 -23.23
CA LEU A 3 17.41 18.91 -23.51
C LEU A 3 17.23 19.90 -22.34
N PRO A 4 18.30 20.42 -21.73
CA PRO A 4 18.17 21.40 -20.66
C PRO A 4 17.37 22.60 -21.17
N SER A 5 16.49 23.16 -20.32
CA SER A 5 15.75 24.37 -20.70
C SER A 5 16.76 25.47 -21.06
N PRO A 6 16.72 26.00 -22.28
CA PRO A 6 17.70 26.97 -22.71
C PRO A 6 17.48 28.28 -21.94
N ASN A 7 18.56 28.89 -21.46
CA ASN A 7 18.53 30.31 -21.15
C ASN A 7 18.39 31.06 -22.47
N LEU A 8 17.31 31.83 -22.62
CA LEU A 8 17.08 32.66 -23.80
C LEU A 8 18.11 33.80 -23.89
N ASP A 9 18.60 34.25 -22.72
CA ASP A 9 19.70 35.20 -22.59
C ASP A 9 20.54 34.83 -21.35
N ASP A 10 21.82 34.55 -21.53
CA ASP A 10 22.73 34.09 -20.47
C ASP A 10 23.61 35.21 -19.89
N ARG A 11 23.37 36.47 -20.30
CA ARG A 11 24.10 37.63 -19.76
C ARG A 11 23.78 37.83 -18.28
N ARG A 12 24.84 37.99 -17.50
CA ARG A 12 24.79 38.31 -16.07
C ARG A 12 25.03 39.79 -15.84
N PHE A 13 24.56 40.32 -14.71
CA PHE A 13 24.80 41.69 -14.24
C PHE A 13 26.15 42.29 -14.65
N GLN A 14 27.28 41.64 -14.32
CA GLN A 14 28.61 42.19 -14.61
C GLN A 14 28.87 42.34 -16.11
N GLN A 15 28.39 41.40 -16.93
CA GLN A 15 28.55 41.45 -18.38
C GLN A 15 27.75 42.62 -18.97
N LEU A 16 26.56 42.91 -18.42
CA LEU A 16 25.74 44.06 -18.80
C LEU A 16 26.42 45.39 -18.43
N VAL A 17 27.02 45.48 -17.23
CA VAL A 17 27.80 46.64 -16.79
C VAL A 17 29.01 46.86 -17.70
N ASP A 18 29.77 45.79 -17.99
CA ASP A 18 30.98 45.86 -18.83
C ASP A 18 30.65 46.22 -20.28
N GLU A 19 29.51 45.75 -20.80
CA GLU A 19 29.00 46.09 -22.13
C GLU A 19 28.58 47.56 -22.20
N ALA A 20 27.84 48.05 -21.20
CA ALA A 20 27.44 49.45 -21.12
C ALA A 20 28.65 50.40 -20.98
N LYS A 21 29.66 50.04 -20.15
CA LYS A 21 30.91 50.80 -20.03
C LYS A 21 31.67 50.86 -21.36
N ARG A 22 31.75 49.74 -22.09
CA ARG A 22 32.32 49.72 -23.46
C ARG A 22 31.54 50.61 -24.42
N TYR A 23 30.22 50.63 -24.32
CA TYR A 23 29.37 51.47 -25.18
C TYR A 23 29.59 52.96 -24.91
N VAL A 24 29.73 53.35 -23.64
CA VAL A 24 30.08 54.73 -23.22
C VAL A 24 31.42 55.15 -23.80
N GLN A 25 32.47 54.32 -23.67
CA GLN A 25 33.81 54.63 -24.19
C GLN A 25 33.82 54.88 -25.71
N GLN A 26 32.92 54.25 -26.46
CA GLN A 26 32.82 54.43 -27.91
C GLN A 26 31.98 55.64 -28.32
N ARG A 27 30.94 55.98 -27.54
CA ARG A 27 29.92 56.98 -27.92
C ARG A 27 30.09 58.33 -27.23
N ALA A 28 30.73 58.36 -26.07
CA ALA A 28 30.97 59.54 -25.25
C ALA A 28 32.42 59.52 -24.71
N PRO A 29 33.43 59.61 -25.60
CA PRO A 29 34.84 59.58 -25.21
C PRO A 29 35.25 60.74 -24.27
N GLU A 30 34.45 61.80 -24.19
CA GLU A 30 34.60 62.89 -23.24
C GLU A 30 34.30 62.50 -21.78
N TRP A 31 33.56 61.41 -21.54
CA TRP A 31 33.30 60.89 -20.20
C TRP A 31 34.47 60.00 -19.77
N THR A 32 35.31 60.55 -18.88
CA THR A 32 36.61 59.94 -18.51
C THR A 32 36.65 59.32 -17.12
N ASP A 33 35.73 59.68 -16.23
CA ASP A 33 35.61 59.04 -14.91
C ASP A 33 34.78 57.76 -15.02
N HIS A 34 35.38 56.63 -14.67
CA HIS A 34 34.74 55.31 -14.72
C HIS A 34 34.81 54.58 -13.37
N ASN A 35 35.10 55.33 -12.30
CA ASN A 35 35.15 54.79 -10.96
C ASN A 35 33.76 54.37 -10.47
N VAL A 36 33.70 53.45 -9.50
CA VAL A 36 32.44 52.98 -8.90
C VAL A 36 31.65 54.13 -8.25
N SER A 37 32.36 55.16 -7.79
CA SER A 37 31.78 56.37 -7.19
C SER A 37 31.19 57.37 -8.17
N ASP A 38 31.37 57.18 -9.49
CA ASP A 38 30.77 58.05 -10.49
C ASP A 38 29.25 57.82 -10.56
N PRO A 39 28.42 58.86 -10.38
CA PRO A 39 26.96 58.75 -10.49
C PRO A 39 26.49 58.13 -11.82
N GLY A 40 27.23 58.35 -12.92
CA GLY A 40 26.90 57.73 -14.20
C GLY A 40 27.14 56.22 -14.21
N VAL A 41 28.21 55.75 -13.56
CA VAL A 41 28.44 54.31 -13.35
C VAL A 41 27.38 53.71 -12.42
N THR A 42 26.94 54.43 -11.37
CA THR A 42 25.82 53.99 -10.53
C THR A 42 24.52 53.83 -11.33
N LEU A 43 24.24 54.73 -12.27
CA LEU A 43 23.10 54.59 -13.18
C LEU A 43 23.26 53.37 -14.09
N ILE A 44 24.45 53.13 -14.65
CA ILE A 44 24.74 51.93 -15.45
C ILE A 44 24.46 50.66 -14.64
N GLU A 45 24.96 50.58 -13.41
CA GLU A 45 24.73 49.45 -12.51
C GLU A 45 23.23 49.29 -12.19
N THR A 46 22.51 50.39 -11.96
CA THR A 46 21.07 50.36 -11.71
C THR A 46 20.31 49.80 -12.92
N PHE A 47 20.62 50.27 -14.13
CA PHE A 47 20.00 49.76 -15.36
C PHE A 47 20.39 48.31 -15.64
N ALA A 48 21.66 47.94 -15.44
CA ALA A 48 22.12 46.56 -15.56
C ALA A 48 21.38 45.64 -14.61
N TYR A 49 21.13 46.06 -13.38
CA TYR A 49 20.32 45.32 -12.41
C TYR A 49 18.86 45.18 -12.87
N MET A 50 18.24 46.25 -13.37
CA MET A 50 16.87 46.18 -13.92
C MET A 50 16.78 45.21 -15.11
N VAL A 51 17.77 45.22 -16.00
CA VAL A 51 17.84 44.30 -17.13
C VAL A 51 18.08 42.87 -16.66
N ASP A 52 18.98 42.63 -15.70
CA ASP A 52 19.24 41.32 -15.10
C ASP A 52 17.96 40.70 -14.51
N GLN A 53 17.12 41.51 -13.85
CA GLN A 53 15.79 41.07 -13.38
C GLN A 53 14.82 40.74 -14.52
N LEU A 54 14.88 41.45 -15.65
CA LEU A 54 14.10 41.11 -16.85
C LEU A 54 14.60 39.82 -17.51
N LEU A 55 15.92 39.62 -17.60
CA LEU A 55 16.52 38.40 -18.13
C LEU A 55 16.15 37.18 -17.26
N TYR A 56 16.17 37.33 -15.94
CA TYR A 56 15.67 36.31 -15.02
C TYR A 56 14.21 35.92 -15.33
N ARG A 57 13.33 36.89 -15.58
CA ARG A 57 11.92 36.61 -15.94
C ARG A 57 11.80 35.97 -17.33
N LEU A 58 12.58 36.44 -18.30
CA LEU A 58 12.60 35.93 -19.67
C LEU A 58 13.04 34.46 -19.70
N ASN A 59 14.06 34.09 -18.93
CA ASN A 59 14.57 32.72 -18.85
C ASN A 59 13.57 31.74 -18.19
N ARG A 60 12.48 32.23 -17.57
CA ARG A 60 11.38 31.39 -17.07
C ARG A 60 10.28 31.13 -18.12
N VAL A 61 10.31 31.81 -19.26
CA VAL A 61 9.30 31.66 -20.33
C VAL A 61 9.30 30.26 -20.94
N PRO A 62 10.46 29.63 -21.28
CA PRO A 62 10.47 28.29 -21.86
C PRO A 62 9.74 27.25 -20.99
N GLU A 63 9.97 27.28 -19.67
CA GLU A 63 9.30 26.36 -18.74
C GLU A 63 7.79 26.60 -18.64
N LYS A 64 7.36 27.87 -18.62
CA LYS A 64 5.94 28.23 -18.60
C LYS A 64 5.23 27.80 -19.89
N ASN A 65 5.87 28.01 -21.04
CA ASN A 65 5.33 27.58 -22.34
C ASN A 65 5.21 26.06 -22.40
N TYR A 66 6.19 25.32 -21.87
CA TYR A 66 6.11 23.87 -21.82
C TYR A 66 4.92 23.40 -20.97
N ALA A 67 4.74 23.95 -19.77
CA ALA A 67 3.59 23.63 -18.92
C ALA A 67 2.24 24.00 -19.59
N ALA A 68 2.14 25.19 -20.21
CA ALA A 68 0.94 25.60 -20.93
C ALA A 68 0.64 24.69 -22.13
N PHE A 69 1.66 24.16 -22.81
CA PHE A 69 1.48 23.20 -23.89
C PHE A 69 1.00 21.84 -23.36
N LEU A 70 1.50 21.39 -22.21
CA LEU A 70 1.00 20.17 -21.56
C LEU A 70 -0.47 20.31 -21.17
N ASP A 71 -0.86 21.44 -20.60
CA ASP A 71 -2.25 21.77 -20.26
C ASP A 71 -3.14 21.81 -21.52
N LEU A 72 -2.68 22.45 -22.59
CA LEU A 72 -3.38 22.47 -23.88
C LEU A 72 -3.60 21.07 -24.47
N LEU A 73 -2.64 20.16 -24.23
CA LEU A 73 -2.73 18.76 -24.64
C LEU A 73 -3.60 17.90 -23.70
N GLY A 74 -4.17 18.49 -22.65
CA GLY A 74 -5.02 17.80 -21.67
C GLY A 74 -4.24 16.92 -20.69
N ILE A 75 -2.93 17.13 -20.55
CA ILE A 75 -2.14 16.39 -19.55
C ILE A 75 -2.47 16.92 -18.16
N ARG A 76 -3.16 16.08 -17.38
CA ARG A 76 -3.46 16.34 -15.96
C ARG A 76 -2.42 15.67 -15.06
N LEU A 77 -2.21 16.26 -13.88
CA LEU A 77 -1.41 15.66 -12.82
C LEU A 77 -2.17 14.50 -12.18
N PHE A 78 -1.49 13.41 -11.83
CA PHE A 78 -2.11 12.35 -11.04
C PHE A 78 -2.37 12.82 -9.60
N PRO A 79 -3.58 12.61 -9.06
CA PRO A 79 -3.87 12.93 -7.67
C PRO A 79 -3.12 11.98 -6.73
N PRO A 80 -2.96 12.35 -5.45
CA PRO A 80 -2.47 11.43 -4.44
C PRO A 80 -3.40 10.23 -4.24
N ALA A 81 -2.84 9.18 -3.64
CA ALA A 81 -3.59 8.03 -3.12
C ALA A 81 -3.41 7.92 -1.60
N ALA A 82 -4.37 7.35 -0.89
CA ALA A 82 -4.31 7.20 0.56
C ALA A 82 -3.72 5.85 0.97
N ALA A 83 -2.89 5.87 2.01
CA ALA A 83 -2.47 4.65 2.66
C ALA A 83 -3.64 4.03 3.43
N ARG A 84 -3.70 2.69 3.44
CA ARG A 84 -4.73 1.90 4.11
C ARG A 84 -4.09 0.90 5.07
N ALA A 85 -4.73 0.67 6.22
CA ALA A 85 -4.33 -0.33 7.20
C ALA A 85 -5.55 -1.00 7.83
N GLU A 86 -5.41 -2.29 8.17
CA GLU A 86 -6.33 -2.93 9.11
C GLU A 86 -5.88 -2.57 10.54
N VAL A 87 -6.81 -2.01 11.31
CA VAL A 87 -6.55 -1.51 12.66
C VAL A 87 -7.42 -2.28 13.66
N ASP A 88 -6.76 -2.89 14.63
CA ASP A 88 -7.38 -3.66 15.70
C ASP A 88 -7.74 -2.72 16.86
N PHE A 89 -9.02 -2.67 17.21
CA PHE A 89 -9.57 -1.94 18.36
C PHE A 89 -9.87 -2.93 19.48
N TRP A 90 -9.18 -2.77 20.61
CA TRP A 90 -9.30 -3.65 21.77
C TRP A 90 -10.22 -3.03 22.81
N LEU A 91 -11.21 -3.81 23.25
CA LEU A 91 -12.09 -3.43 24.33
C LEU A 91 -11.36 -3.49 25.68
N SER A 92 -11.74 -2.62 26.61
CA SER A 92 -11.25 -2.64 28.00
C SER A 92 -11.66 -3.88 28.76
N ALA A 93 -12.82 -4.45 28.39
CA ALA A 93 -13.37 -5.71 28.88
C ALA A 93 -14.47 -6.17 27.89
N PRO A 94 -14.81 -7.47 27.85
CA PRO A 94 -15.98 -7.95 27.11
C PRO A 94 -17.23 -7.18 27.49
N GLN A 95 -18.00 -6.73 26.50
CA GLN A 95 -19.20 -5.93 26.71
C GLN A 95 -20.47 -6.80 26.57
N PRO A 96 -21.57 -6.48 27.28
CA PRO A 96 -22.84 -7.17 27.13
C PRO A 96 -23.64 -6.71 25.89
N GLU A 97 -23.32 -5.53 25.36
CA GLU A 97 -23.98 -4.91 24.20
C GLU A 97 -22.97 -4.61 23.09
N THR A 98 -23.47 -4.46 21.86
CA THR A 98 -22.65 -4.11 20.70
C THR A 98 -22.02 -2.73 20.87
N VAL A 99 -20.69 -2.66 20.79
CA VAL A 99 -19.96 -1.39 20.75
C VAL A 99 -19.82 -0.98 19.29
N LEU A 100 -20.43 0.15 18.91
CA LEU A 100 -20.40 0.66 17.54
C LEU A 100 -19.27 1.69 17.39
N LEU A 101 -18.28 1.38 16.56
CA LEU A 101 -17.32 2.35 16.04
C LEU A 101 -17.89 2.93 14.76
N ARG A 102 -17.96 4.27 14.68
CA ARG A 102 -18.48 4.94 13.49
C ARG A 102 -17.40 5.07 12.42
N ALA A 103 -17.79 5.10 11.15
CA ALA A 103 -16.96 5.62 10.08
C ALA A 103 -16.48 7.03 10.45
N GLY A 104 -15.22 7.35 10.12
CA GLY A 104 -14.59 8.60 10.52
C GLY A 104 -13.96 8.58 11.91
N THR A 105 -13.95 7.45 12.63
CA THR A 105 -13.23 7.34 13.91
C THR A 105 -11.73 7.52 13.67
N GLU A 106 -11.15 8.55 14.29
CA GLU A 106 -9.74 8.90 14.10
C GLU A 106 -8.79 8.12 15.02
N VAL A 107 -7.73 7.58 14.41
CA VAL A 107 -6.57 6.94 15.04
C VAL A 107 -5.29 7.55 14.46
N ALA A 108 -4.16 7.46 15.16
CA ALA A 108 -2.92 8.11 14.71
C ALA A 108 -1.66 7.39 15.18
N THR A 109 -0.54 7.78 14.58
CA THR A 109 0.79 7.51 15.14
C THR A 109 1.05 8.36 16.39
N PRO A 110 1.91 7.92 17.32
CA PRO A 110 2.40 8.76 18.40
C PRO A 110 3.05 10.03 17.86
N ARG A 111 2.84 11.15 18.57
CA ARG A 111 3.53 12.39 18.26
C ARG A 111 4.99 12.29 18.68
N GLY A 112 5.91 12.35 17.73
CA GLY A 112 7.35 12.45 17.99
C GLY A 112 7.78 13.90 18.29
N ASP A 113 9.02 14.08 18.75
CA ASP A 113 9.61 15.41 18.98
C ASP A 113 9.83 16.18 17.66
N THR A 114 10.05 15.46 16.55
CA THR A 114 10.36 16.02 15.22
C THR A 114 9.35 15.65 14.13
N GLU A 115 8.54 14.61 14.33
CA GLU A 115 7.59 14.11 13.33
C GLU A 115 6.15 14.49 13.69
N GLN A 116 5.39 14.91 12.67
CA GLN A 116 3.96 15.20 12.84
C GLN A 116 3.19 13.88 13.03
N GLU A 117 2.12 13.93 13.82
CA GLU A 117 1.21 12.79 13.93
C GLU A 117 0.57 12.51 12.57
N VAL A 118 0.56 11.24 12.16
CA VAL A 118 -0.10 10.78 10.94
C VAL A 118 -1.46 10.23 11.33
N VAL A 119 -2.52 10.87 10.86
CA VAL A 119 -3.90 10.57 11.26
C VAL A 119 -4.60 9.70 10.22
N PHE A 120 -5.32 8.69 10.68
CA PHE A 120 -6.16 7.82 9.86
C PHE A 120 -7.60 7.87 10.36
N ALA A 121 -8.55 7.68 9.46
CA ALA A 121 -9.97 7.57 9.77
C ALA A 121 -10.50 6.20 9.36
N THR A 122 -11.39 5.61 10.16
CA THR A 122 -12.09 4.37 9.78
C THR A 122 -12.97 4.60 8.55
N ALA A 123 -12.90 3.71 7.57
CA ALA A 123 -13.64 3.84 6.31
C ALA A 123 -15.14 3.50 6.46
N GLU A 124 -15.48 2.62 7.40
CA GLU A 124 -16.83 2.11 7.60
C GLU A 124 -17.20 1.97 9.09
N ASP A 125 -18.50 1.88 9.37
CA ASP A 125 -19.02 1.56 10.70
C ASP A 125 -18.59 0.12 11.07
N LEU A 126 -17.98 -0.06 12.24
CA LEU A 126 -17.59 -1.36 12.79
C LEU A 126 -18.44 -1.69 14.04
N PRO A 127 -19.41 -2.60 13.92
CA PRO A 127 -20.11 -3.14 15.08
C PRO A 127 -19.27 -4.25 15.75
N ILE A 128 -18.76 -4.00 16.96
CA ILE A 128 -18.12 -5.03 17.79
C ILE A 128 -19.22 -5.79 18.54
N VAL A 129 -19.65 -6.92 17.97
CA VAL A 129 -20.77 -7.71 18.48
C VAL A 129 -20.31 -8.59 19.64
N PRO A 130 -21.00 -8.57 20.80
CA PRO A 130 -20.65 -9.43 21.93
C PRO A 130 -20.93 -10.89 21.61
N SER A 131 -20.09 -11.78 22.13
CA SER A 131 -20.19 -13.21 21.87
C SER A 131 -19.95 -14.02 23.14
N SER A 132 -20.54 -15.21 23.16
CA SER A 132 -20.39 -16.22 24.22
C SER A 132 -20.43 -17.62 23.61
N LEU A 133 -19.89 -18.61 24.30
CA LEU A 133 -20.03 -20.00 23.88
C LEU A 133 -21.45 -20.49 24.18
N THR A 134 -22.17 -20.95 23.15
CA THR A 134 -23.52 -21.53 23.29
C THR A 134 -23.55 -23.02 22.98
N ARG A 135 -22.65 -23.50 22.10
CA ARG A 135 -22.54 -24.91 21.72
C ARG A 135 -21.09 -25.30 21.51
N LEU A 136 -20.76 -26.54 21.87
CA LEU A 136 -19.51 -27.20 21.50
C LEU A 136 -19.84 -28.45 20.69
N VAL A 137 -19.33 -28.54 19.46
CA VAL A 137 -19.58 -29.68 18.56
C VAL A 137 -18.26 -30.25 18.05
N THR A 138 -18.09 -31.56 18.12
CA THR A 138 -16.94 -32.26 17.53
C THR A 138 -17.35 -32.92 16.23
N VAL A 139 -16.57 -32.75 15.17
CA VAL A 139 -16.83 -33.27 13.82
C VAL A 139 -15.62 -34.09 13.37
N PRO A 140 -15.73 -35.42 13.24
CA PRO A 140 -14.67 -36.23 12.64
C PRO A 140 -14.47 -35.91 11.15
N ALA A 141 -13.27 -36.16 10.63
CA ALA A 141 -12.95 -36.07 9.20
C ALA A 141 -13.88 -36.95 8.36
N SER A 142 -14.20 -38.14 8.87
CA SER A 142 -15.22 -39.03 8.32
C SER A 142 -16.23 -39.45 9.41
N GLY A 143 -17.43 -38.89 9.38
CA GLY A 143 -18.51 -39.27 10.30
C GLY A 143 -19.51 -38.14 10.54
N GLU A 144 -20.39 -38.33 11.53
CA GLU A 144 -21.42 -37.36 11.89
C GLU A 144 -20.96 -36.41 13.02
N PRO A 145 -21.36 -35.12 12.98
CA PRO A 145 -21.16 -34.19 14.09
C PRO A 145 -21.77 -34.69 15.41
N SER A 146 -21.07 -34.48 16.52
CA SER A 146 -21.55 -34.81 17.87
C SER A 146 -21.58 -33.57 18.75
N ASP A 147 -22.73 -33.27 19.36
CA ASP A 147 -22.88 -32.17 20.33
C ASP A 147 -22.29 -32.58 21.69
N ARG A 148 -21.30 -31.82 22.15
CA ARG A 148 -20.56 -32.02 23.40
C ARG A 148 -20.92 -30.99 24.48
N THR A 149 -21.91 -30.14 24.22
CA THR A 149 -22.26 -29.02 25.11
C THR A 149 -22.63 -29.50 26.51
N SER A 150 -23.46 -30.53 26.64
CA SER A 150 -23.87 -31.04 27.96
C SER A 150 -22.73 -31.71 28.72
N GLU A 151 -21.80 -32.35 28.01
CA GLU A 151 -20.60 -32.97 28.59
C GLU A 151 -19.66 -31.89 29.17
N LEU A 152 -19.43 -30.81 28.41
CA LEU A 152 -18.63 -29.67 28.84
C LEU A 152 -19.26 -28.95 30.05
N THR A 153 -20.57 -28.64 30.00
CA THR A 153 -21.27 -27.94 31.09
C THR A 153 -21.33 -28.77 32.38
N ALA A 154 -21.26 -30.10 32.28
CA ALA A 154 -21.16 -30.98 33.44
C ALA A 154 -19.72 -31.06 34.03
N GLY A 155 -18.75 -30.36 33.43
CA GLY A 155 -17.33 -30.39 33.83
C GLY A 155 -16.61 -31.67 33.41
N GLY A 156 -17.10 -32.36 32.36
CA GLY A 156 -16.44 -33.53 31.79
C GLY A 156 -15.22 -33.18 30.94
N ASP A 157 -14.30 -34.14 30.80
CA ASP A 157 -13.13 -34.02 29.93
C ASP A 157 -13.55 -34.35 28.48
N VAL A 158 -13.81 -33.31 27.68
CA VAL A 158 -14.25 -33.46 26.28
C VAL A 158 -13.04 -33.61 25.37
N GLN A 159 -13.00 -34.68 24.58
CA GLN A 159 -12.00 -34.84 23.51
C GLN A 159 -12.24 -33.82 22.39
N CYS A 160 -11.22 -33.04 22.02
CA CYS A 160 -11.33 -32.05 20.96
C CYS A 160 -11.54 -32.69 19.58
N PHE A 161 -10.90 -33.84 19.34
CA PHE A 161 -10.93 -34.59 18.08
C PHE A 161 -11.19 -36.09 18.35
N GLN A 162 -11.14 -36.92 17.30
CA GLN A 162 -11.18 -38.37 17.48
C GLN A 162 -10.01 -38.85 18.36
N PRO A 163 -10.13 -40.00 19.06
CA PRO A 163 -9.08 -40.49 19.97
C PRO A 163 -7.68 -40.53 19.35
N ARG A 164 -7.60 -40.82 18.04
CA ARG A 164 -6.44 -40.57 17.19
C ARG A 164 -6.83 -39.50 16.18
N PRO A 165 -6.34 -38.26 16.34
CA PRO A 165 -6.73 -37.17 15.45
C PRO A 165 -6.36 -37.47 13.99
N GLU A 166 -7.28 -37.20 13.08
CA GLU A 166 -7.05 -37.29 11.63
C GLU A 166 -7.11 -35.91 10.97
N VAL A 167 -6.45 -35.76 9.82
CA VAL A 167 -6.55 -34.52 9.04
C VAL A 167 -8.00 -34.30 8.63
N GLY A 168 -8.56 -33.15 9.01
CA GLY A 168 -9.96 -32.81 8.78
C GLY A 168 -10.85 -32.91 10.02
N ASP A 169 -10.40 -33.55 11.10
CA ASP A 169 -11.09 -33.51 12.39
C ASP A 169 -11.25 -32.07 12.86
N ALA A 170 -12.39 -31.74 13.45
CA ALA A 170 -12.69 -30.38 13.84
C ALA A 170 -13.48 -30.28 15.15
N MET A 171 -13.20 -29.21 15.89
CA MET A 171 -13.95 -28.76 17.05
C MET A 171 -14.60 -27.41 16.70
N LEU A 172 -15.91 -27.31 16.86
CA LEU A 172 -16.70 -26.14 16.51
C LEU A 172 -17.29 -25.49 17.75
N PHE A 173 -17.12 -24.18 17.83
CA PHE A 173 -17.66 -23.30 18.85
C PHE A 173 -18.82 -22.52 18.27
N GLY A 174 -20.02 -22.78 18.78
CA GLY A 174 -21.25 -22.12 18.37
C GLY A 174 -21.47 -20.84 19.15
N LEU A 175 -21.51 -19.72 18.42
CA LEU A 175 -21.78 -18.39 18.95
C LEU A 175 -23.25 -18.01 18.76
N PRO A 176 -23.82 -17.12 19.61
CA PRO A 176 -25.22 -16.73 19.52
C PRO A 176 -25.57 -16.06 18.18
N SER A 177 -24.61 -15.37 17.57
CA SER A 177 -24.71 -14.76 16.25
C SER A 177 -23.36 -14.79 15.53
N ALA A 178 -23.36 -14.46 14.24
CA ALA A 178 -22.12 -14.16 13.53
C ALA A 178 -21.47 -12.88 14.09
N VAL A 179 -20.16 -12.81 14.01
CA VAL A 179 -19.33 -11.74 14.58
C VAL A 179 -18.32 -11.23 13.54
N PRO A 180 -18.79 -10.73 12.38
CA PRO A 180 -17.89 -10.27 11.31
C PRO A 180 -16.98 -9.16 11.83
N ARG A 181 -15.71 -9.16 11.37
CA ARG A 181 -14.66 -8.21 11.78
C ARG A 181 -14.37 -8.19 13.29
N CYS A 182 -14.89 -9.11 14.10
CA CYS A 182 -14.60 -9.15 15.53
C CYS A 182 -13.30 -9.89 15.83
N ILE A 183 -12.67 -9.51 16.94
CA ILE A 183 -11.56 -10.24 17.54
C ILE A 183 -12.14 -11.06 18.69
N VAL A 184 -12.06 -12.38 18.57
CA VAL A 184 -12.66 -13.32 19.51
C VAL A 184 -11.56 -14.04 20.27
N ALA A 185 -11.62 -14.00 21.60
CA ALA A 185 -10.79 -14.82 22.46
C ALA A 185 -11.50 -16.16 22.70
N VAL A 186 -10.78 -17.26 22.44
CA VAL A 186 -11.22 -18.61 22.80
C VAL A 186 -10.31 -19.10 23.93
N ARG A 187 -10.82 -19.08 25.15
CA ARG A 187 -10.12 -19.55 26.34
C ARG A 187 -10.49 -20.99 26.61
N LEU A 188 -9.48 -21.82 26.82
CA LEU A 188 -9.61 -23.26 26.99
C LEU A 188 -8.83 -23.73 28.22
N ASP A 189 -9.44 -24.55 29.05
CA ASP A 189 -8.74 -25.34 30.07
C ASP A 189 -8.38 -26.72 29.47
N SER A 190 -7.25 -26.77 28.75
CA SER A 190 -6.76 -27.97 28.09
C SER A 190 -5.76 -28.76 28.94
N ARG A 191 -5.79 -30.10 28.85
CA ARG A 191 -4.83 -30.98 29.53
C ARG A 191 -3.82 -31.63 28.58
N VAL A 192 -2.60 -31.79 29.09
CA VAL A 192 -1.47 -32.45 28.41
C VAL A 192 -1.68 -33.98 28.37
N GLU A 193 -2.54 -34.45 27.48
CA GLU A 193 -2.55 -35.85 27.04
C GLU A 193 -2.20 -35.98 25.54
N GLY A 194 -2.28 -34.88 24.76
CA GLY A 194 -1.78 -34.82 23.39
C GLY A 194 -0.24 -34.82 23.32
N VAL A 195 0.36 -36.00 23.22
CA VAL A 195 1.81 -36.13 22.98
C VAL A 195 2.10 -35.89 21.48
N GLY A 196 3.21 -35.20 21.17
CA GLY A 196 3.77 -35.21 19.81
C GLY A 196 3.52 -33.98 18.92
N VAL A 197 3.09 -32.83 19.44
CA VAL A 197 2.99 -31.57 18.66
C VAL A 197 3.99 -30.53 19.17
N ASP A 198 4.57 -29.72 18.28
CA ASP A 198 5.34 -28.53 18.67
C ASP A 198 4.35 -27.43 19.10
N PRO A 199 4.34 -27.00 20.38
CA PRO A 199 3.42 -25.97 20.87
C PRO A 199 3.52 -24.64 20.13
N ARG A 200 4.64 -24.38 19.43
CA ARG A 200 4.86 -23.14 18.68
C ARG A 200 4.35 -23.23 17.24
N GLN A 201 4.07 -24.43 16.76
CA GLN A 201 3.61 -24.68 15.40
C GLN A 201 2.64 -25.87 15.40
N PRO A 202 1.43 -25.73 15.97
CA PRO A 202 0.45 -26.81 15.95
C PRO A 202 -0.19 -26.95 14.55
N PRO A 203 -0.50 -28.19 14.09
CA PRO A 203 -1.16 -28.41 12.81
C PRO A 203 -2.67 -28.14 12.92
N LEU A 204 -3.04 -26.89 13.27
CA LEU A 204 -4.41 -26.43 13.44
C LEU A 204 -4.70 -25.22 12.54
N ALA A 205 -5.90 -25.19 11.97
CA ALA A 205 -6.44 -24.02 11.29
C ALA A 205 -7.73 -23.58 11.98
N TRP A 206 -7.84 -22.28 12.24
CA TRP A 206 -9.08 -21.66 12.69
C TRP A 206 -9.84 -21.11 11.51
N GLU A 207 -11.14 -21.37 11.44
CA GLU A 207 -11.98 -21.07 10.28
C GLU A 207 -13.37 -20.58 10.71
N VAL A 208 -14.01 -19.81 9.83
CA VAL A 208 -15.41 -19.40 9.96
C VAL A 208 -16.18 -19.66 8.68
N TRP A 209 -17.50 -19.69 8.77
CA TRP A 209 -18.37 -19.80 7.60
C TRP A 209 -18.64 -18.42 6.98
N ASP A 210 -18.39 -18.25 5.68
CA ASP A 210 -18.61 -16.98 4.96
C ASP A 210 -19.97 -16.90 4.22
N GLY A 211 -20.76 -17.98 4.27
CA GLY A 211 -22.02 -18.12 3.55
C GLY A 211 -21.97 -19.20 2.47
N ALA A 212 -20.79 -19.48 1.94
CA ALA A 212 -20.56 -20.47 0.89
C ALA A 212 -19.53 -21.54 1.29
N ARG A 213 -18.49 -21.17 2.03
CA ARG A 213 -17.39 -22.04 2.41
C ARG A 213 -16.81 -21.67 3.78
N TRP A 214 -15.97 -22.57 4.28
CA TRP A 214 -15.13 -22.29 5.43
C TRP A 214 -13.90 -21.49 4.99
N VAL A 215 -13.67 -20.35 5.64
CA VAL A 215 -12.57 -19.44 5.36
C VAL A 215 -11.64 -19.41 6.57
N ALA A 216 -10.34 -19.51 6.32
CA ALA A 216 -9.32 -19.44 7.35
C ALA A 216 -9.32 -18.06 8.04
N CYS A 217 -9.16 -18.08 9.34
CA CYS A 217 -8.97 -16.92 10.19
C CYS A 217 -7.49 -16.79 10.51
N GLU A 218 -7.00 -15.55 10.52
CA GLU A 218 -5.74 -15.27 11.17
C GLU A 218 -5.88 -15.49 12.68
N THR A 219 -4.80 -15.95 13.31
CA THR A 219 -4.75 -16.12 14.76
C THR A 219 -3.63 -15.26 15.36
N GLY A 220 -3.89 -14.73 16.55
CA GLY A 220 -2.88 -14.08 17.36
C GLY A 220 -2.00 -15.12 18.05
N THR A 221 -1.42 -14.73 19.18
CA THR A 221 -0.64 -15.69 19.99
C THR A 221 -1.54 -16.79 20.54
N ASP A 222 -1.22 -18.03 20.22
CA ASP A 222 -1.81 -19.22 20.85
C ASP A 222 -1.02 -19.57 22.12
N THR A 223 -1.60 -19.33 23.28
CA THR A 223 -0.99 -19.65 24.58
C THR A 223 -1.34 -21.07 25.07
N THR A 224 -2.31 -21.73 24.42
CA THR A 224 -2.66 -23.15 24.67
C THR A 224 -1.59 -24.10 24.14
N GLY A 225 -0.73 -23.61 23.24
CA GLY A 225 0.36 -24.38 22.65
C GLY A 225 -0.16 -25.57 21.84
N GLY A 226 -1.16 -25.34 20.99
CA GLY A 226 -1.85 -26.41 20.27
C GLY A 226 -2.78 -27.22 21.16
N LEU A 227 -3.60 -26.56 22.00
CA LEU A 227 -4.56 -27.21 22.89
C LEU A 227 -3.92 -28.16 23.92
N ASN A 228 -2.65 -27.94 24.27
CA ASN A 228 -1.91 -28.81 25.19
C ASN A 228 -1.90 -28.30 26.63
N ARG A 229 -2.15 -27.01 26.85
CA ARG A 229 -2.18 -26.42 28.19
C ARG A 229 -3.32 -25.40 28.29
N PRO A 230 -3.73 -25.03 29.51
CA PRO A 230 -4.70 -23.96 29.69
C PRO A 230 -4.18 -22.66 29.10
N GLY A 231 -5.04 -21.95 28.36
CA GLY A 231 -4.66 -20.74 27.67
C GLY A 231 -5.78 -20.17 26.82
N GLU A 232 -5.42 -19.23 25.98
CA GLU A 232 -6.31 -18.58 25.02
C GLU A 232 -5.69 -18.52 23.63
N VAL A 233 -6.58 -18.58 22.64
CA VAL A 233 -6.28 -18.30 21.23
C VAL A 233 -7.07 -17.08 20.81
N MET A 234 -6.38 -16.10 20.26
CA MET A 234 -7.00 -14.95 19.64
C MET A 234 -7.34 -15.26 18.18
N VAL A 235 -8.61 -15.15 17.81
CA VAL A 235 -9.09 -15.41 16.44
C VAL A 235 -9.59 -14.11 15.82
N TYR A 236 -9.02 -13.72 14.69
CA TYR A 236 -9.41 -12.54 13.93
C TYR A 236 -10.45 -12.94 12.88
N VAL A 237 -11.70 -12.56 13.12
CA VAL A 237 -12.83 -13.00 12.30
C VAL A 237 -12.97 -12.12 11.05
N PRO A 238 -12.96 -12.70 9.84
CA PRO A 238 -13.10 -11.93 8.60
C PRO A 238 -14.48 -11.28 8.46
N ALA A 239 -14.57 -10.25 7.60
CA ALA A 239 -15.80 -9.48 7.39
C ALA A 239 -16.99 -10.31 6.85
N GLY A 240 -16.71 -11.42 6.16
CA GLY A 240 -17.74 -12.29 5.57
C GLY A 240 -18.43 -13.24 6.55
N HIS A 241 -18.05 -13.28 7.83
CA HIS A 241 -18.61 -14.27 8.77
C HIS A 241 -20.14 -14.19 8.86
N THR A 242 -20.79 -15.33 8.63
CA THR A 242 -22.25 -15.45 8.73
C THR A 242 -22.65 -16.74 9.44
N ALA A 243 -23.91 -16.81 9.88
CA ALA A 243 -24.43 -17.97 10.58
C ALA A 243 -24.64 -19.15 9.63
N SER A 244 -24.39 -20.36 10.11
CA SER A 244 -24.69 -21.61 9.40
C SER A 244 -25.35 -22.63 10.32
N VAL A 245 -25.88 -23.70 9.74
CA VAL A 245 -26.51 -24.79 10.48
C VAL A 245 -25.56 -25.97 10.52
N VAL A 246 -25.11 -26.34 11.71
CA VAL A 246 -24.30 -27.55 11.96
C VAL A 246 -24.95 -28.35 13.08
N ALA A 247 -25.03 -29.67 12.92
CA ALA A 247 -25.71 -30.56 13.87
C ALA A 247 -27.15 -30.12 14.20
N GLY A 248 -27.86 -29.53 13.22
CA GLY A 248 -29.23 -29.01 13.40
C GLY A 248 -29.33 -27.69 14.16
N VAL A 249 -28.21 -27.06 14.56
CA VAL A 249 -28.19 -25.79 15.29
C VAL A 249 -27.69 -24.65 14.40
N ARG A 250 -28.47 -23.58 14.33
CA ARG A 250 -28.08 -22.32 13.69
C ARG A 250 -27.24 -21.50 14.67
N ALA A 251 -25.98 -21.22 14.33
CA ALA A 251 -25.07 -20.42 15.14
C ALA A 251 -24.04 -19.71 14.25
N GLY A 252 -23.36 -18.70 14.81
CA GLY A 252 -22.10 -18.22 14.22
C GLY A 252 -21.00 -19.21 14.58
N TRP A 253 -20.55 -20.04 13.65
CA TRP A 253 -19.60 -21.09 13.98
C TRP A 253 -18.15 -20.62 13.81
N LEU A 254 -17.34 -20.82 14.84
CA LEU A 254 -15.88 -20.83 14.78
C LEU A 254 -15.42 -22.30 14.76
N ARG A 255 -14.54 -22.67 13.85
CA ARG A 255 -14.07 -24.05 13.67
C ARG A 255 -12.56 -24.12 13.85
N CYS A 256 -12.10 -24.91 14.80
CA CYS A 256 -10.71 -25.33 14.92
C CYS A 256 -10.56 -26.70 14.24
N ARG A 257 -9.76 -26.79 13.18
CA ARG A 257 -9.62 -27.98 12.34
C ARG A 257 -8.17 -28.46 12.30
N VAL A 258 -7.98 -29.78 12.39
CA VAL A 258 -6.68 -30.43 12.19
C VAL A 258 -6.29 -30.38 10.72
N VAL A 259 -5.11 -29.84 10.42
CA VAL A 259 -4.56 -29.76 9.06
C VAL A 259 -3.44 -30.77 8.86
N ALA A 260 -3.09 -31.03 7.59
CA ALA A 260 -1.95 -31.87 7.28
C ALA A 260 -0.66 -31.24 7.84
N PRO A 261 0.21 -32.00 8.52
CA PRO A 261 1.47 -31.47 9.03
C PRO A 261 2.42 -31.13 7.88
N GLU A 262 3.15 -30.04 8.03
CA GLU A 262 4.25 -29.67 7.15
C GLU A 262 5.42 -30.67 7.26
N PRO A 263 6.32 -30.77 6.26
CA PRO A 263 7.48 -31.65 6.34
C PRO A 263 8.35 -31.36 7.58
N GLY A 264 8.44 -32.34 8.49
CA GLY A 264 9.19 -32.22 9.74
C GLY A 264 8.39 -31.65 10.92
N GLN A 265 7.14 -31.27 10.71
CA GLN A 265 6.22 -30.88 11.77
C GLN A 265 5.64 -32.14 12.45
N PRO A 266 5.79 -32.28 13.78
CA PRO A 266 5.25 -33.43 14.49
C PRO A 266 3.73 -33.29 14.67
N PHE A 267 3.02 -34.43 14.71
CA PHE A 267 1.56 -34.52 14.64
C PHE A 267 0.96 -35.16 15.90
N TYR A 268 -0.31 -34.86 16.21
CA TYR A 268 -0.99 -35.39 17.39
C TYR A 268 -1.00 -36.92 17.39
N SER A 269 -0.44 -37.54 18.44
CA SER A 269 -0.58 -38.98 18.65
C SER A 269 -1.87 -39.35 19.38
N GLU A 270 -2.38 -38.42 20.20
CA GLU A 270 -3.61 -38.56 20.99
C GLU A 270 -4.40 -37.24 20.96
N SER A 271 -5.72 -37.34 21.12
CA SER A 271 -6.63 -36.18 21.14
C SER A 271 -6.39 -35.33 22.39
N PRO A 272 -6.18 -34.00 22.25
CA PRO A 272 -6.23 -33.12 23.41
C PRO A 272 -7.64 -33.11 24.00
N THR A 273 -7.71 -32.89 25.32
CA THR A 273 -8.97 -32.78 26.04
C THR A 273 -9.12 -31.39 26.64
N ILE A 274 -10.36 -30.91 26.68
CA ILE A 274 -10.74 -29.66 27.34
C ILE A 274 -11.79 -29.91 28.42
N ARG A 275 -11.66 -29.19 29.52
CA ARG A 275 -12.61 -29.22 30.65
C ARG A 275 -13.59 -28.07 30.62
N GLU A 276 -13.09 -26.94 30.16
CA GLU A 276 -13.80 -25.69 30.10
C GLU A 276 -13.44 -24.98 28.80
N ALA A 277 -14.43 -24.32 28.20
CA ALA A 277 -14.25 -23.45 27.07
C ALA A 277 -15.11 -22.20 27.24
N GLU A 278 -14.47 -21.06 27.14
CA GLU A 278 -15.13 -19.75 27.09
C GLU A 278 -14.80 -19.09 25.76
N VAL A 279 -15.79 -18.42 25.19
CA VAL A 279 -15.59 -17.60 23.99
C VAL A 279 -16.13 -16.21 24.30
N PHE A 280 -15.39 -15.16 24.01
CA PHE A 280 -15.87 -13.80 24.18
C PHE A 280 -15.21 -12.83 23.20
N THR A 281 -15.95 -11.81 22.79
CA THR A 281 -15.43 -10.76 21.92
C THR A 281 -14.59 -9.78 22.74
N VAL A 282 -13.36 -9.53 22.30
CA VAL A 282 -12.43 -8.61 22.96
C VAL A 282 -12.10 -7.38 22.12
N GLY A 283 -12.62 -7.29 20.90
CA GLY A 283 -12.30 -6.21 19.99
C GLY A 283 -12.88 -6.39 18.60
N GLY A 284 -12.46 -5.55 17.66
CA GLY A 284 -12.76 -5.67 16.25
C GLY A 284 -11.71 -5.00 15.38
N THR A 285 -11.68 -5.37 14.11
CA THR A 285 -10.71 -4.88 13.12
C THR A 285 -11.43 -4.04 12.09
N ALA A 286 -11.05 -2.77 11.95
CA ALA A 286 -11.59 -1.87 10.94
C ALA A 286 -10.52 -1.48 9.93
N THR A 287 -10.92 -1.31 8.67
CA THR A 287 -10.08 -0.65 7.67
C THR A 287 -10.02 0.84 7.98
N ALA A 288 -8.82 1.38 8.12
CA ALA A 288 -8.54 2.79 8.34
C ALA A 288 -7.65 3.34 7.22
N GLU A 289 -7.86 4.60 6.87
CA GLU A 289 -7.25 5.24 5.71
C GLU A 289 -6.61 6.58 6.11
N HIS A 290 -5.45 6.90 5.56
CA HIS A 290 -4.82 8.22 5.72
C HIS A 290 -5.53 9.24 4.82
N ALA A 291 -6.78 9.53 5.13
CA ALA A 291 -7.64 10.43 4.38
C ALA A 291 -8.68 11.06 5.31
N GLU A 292 -9.06 12.29 4.97
CA GLU A 292 -10.20 12.96 5.60
C GLU A 292 -11.42 12.87 4.68
N ALA A 293 -12.54 12.43 5.24
CA ALA A 293 -13.84 12.43 4.55
C ALA A 293 -14.58 13.75 4.80
N VAL A 294 -14.85 14.50 3.73
CA VAL A 294 -15.54 15.79 3.77
C VAL A 294 -16.92 15.63 3.15
N HIS A 295 -17.96 16.08 3.85
CA HIS A 295 -19.36 15.83 3.50
C HIS A 295 -20.12 17.13 3.21
N ASP A 296 -21.21 17.02 2.45
CA ASP A 296 -22.17 18.08 2.15
C ASP A 296 -21.53 19.39 1.65
N VAL A 297 -20.61 19.28 0.69
CA VAL A 297 -19.82 20.43 0.22
C VAL A 297 -20.53 21.18 -0.90
N PRO A 298 -20.95 22.44 -0.71
CA PRO A 298 -21.54 23.23 -1.77
C PRO A 298 -20.47 23.64 -2.79
N LEU A 299 -20.74 23.40 -4.08
CA LEU A 299 -19.91 23.87 -5.20
C LEU A 299 -20.34 25.23 -5.71
N GLY A 300 -21.65 25.48 -5.77
CA GLY A 300 -22.18 26.75 -6.27
C GLY A 300 -23.61 26.64 -6.81
N THR A 301 -23.99 27.62 -7.63
CA THR A 301 -25.29 27.70 -8.30
C THR A 301 -25.07 27.75 -9.80
N SER A 302 -25.78 26.91 -10.56
CA SER A 302 -25.72 26.89 -12.02
C SER A 302 -26.34 28.14 -12.64
N GLU A 303 -25.71 28.67 -13.67
CA GLU A 303 -26.24 29.72 -14.53
C GLU A 303 -27.15 29.18 -15.66
N GLY A 304 -27.21 27.84 -15.82
CA GLY A 304 -28.00 27.18 -16.86
C GLY A 304 -27.35 27.16 -18.23
N VAL A 305 -26.02 27.34 -18.30
CA VAL A 305 -25.25 27.36 -19.56
C VAL A 305 -24.31 26.15 -19.64
N ALA A 306 -23.97 25.72 -20.85
CA ALA A 306 -23.06 24.60 -21.06
C ALA A 306 -21.60 24.97 -20.71
N GLY A 307 -20.78 23.97 -20.37
CA GLY A 307 -19.35 24.15 -20.11
C GLY A 307 -18.99 24.83 -18.79
N GLN A 308 -19.93 24.90 -17.84
CA GLN A 308 -19.69 25.49 -16.51
C GLN A 308 -18.64 24.71 -15.72
N ARG A 309 -17.91 25.43 -14.86
CA ARG A 309 -16.87 24.85 -14.00
C ARG A 309 -17.01 25.35 -12.57
N PHE A 310 -16.75 24.47 -11.62
CA PHE A 310 -16.81 24.78 -10.18
C PHE A 310 -15.59 24.17 -9.50
N THR A 311 -15.03 24.85 -8.50
CA THR A 311 -13.79 24.41 -7.84
C THR A 311 -14.05 24.17 -6.36
N LEU A 312 -13.54 23.05 -5.84
CA LEU A 312 -13.55 22.77 -4.41
C LEU A 312 -12.59 23.67 -3.64
N ALA A 313 -12.94 23.98 -2.39
CA ALA A 313 -12.09 24.76 -1.50
C ALA A 313 -10.89 23.97 -0.95
N ARG A 314 -10.97 22.63 -0.90
CA ARG A 314 -9.95 21.74 -0.31
C ARG A 314 -9.52 20.62 -1.27
N PRO A 315 -8.82 20.95 -2.36
CA PRO A 315 -8.11 19.93 -3.15
C PRO A 315 -6.87 19.41 -2.38
N PRO A 316 -6.31 18.26 -2.77
CA PRO A 316 -6.75 17.37 -3.84
C PRO A 316 -7.90 16.45 -3.43
N VAL A 317 -8.54 15.80 -4.40
CA VAL A 317 -9.54 14.76 -4.21
C VAL A 317 -8.92 13.39 -4.45
N LEU A 318 -9.18 12.45 -3.55
CA LEU A 318 -8.71 11.08 -3.68
C LEU A 318 -9.65 10.28 -4.59
N LEU A 319 -9.07 9.54 -5.54
CA LEU A 319 -9.81 8.71 -6.52
C LEU A 319 -9.52 7.21 -6.38
N ASP A 320 -8.73 6.81 -5.38
CA ASP A 320 -8.36 5.42 -5.07
C ASP A 320 -9.44 4.65 -4.29
N GLY A 321 -10.69 5.09 -4.39
CA GLY A 321 -11.87 4.53 -3.74
C GLY A 321 -13.13 4.79 -4.57
N GLU A 322 -14.28 5.01 -3.92
CA GLU A 322 -15.48 5.45 -4.65
C GLU A 322 -15.26 6.84 -5.24
N ALA A 323 -15.47 6.96 -6.56
CA ALA A 323 -15.37 8.25 -7.22
C ALA A 323 -16.43 9.22 -6.67
N PRO A 324 -16.08 10.48 -6.42
CA PRO A 324 -17.05 11.45 -5.92
C PRO A 324 -18.20 11.60 -6.92
N VAL A 325 -19.41 11.81 -6.42
CA VAL A 325 -20.57 12.17 -7.23
C VAL A 325 -20.92 13.64 -7.01
N VAL A 326 -21.64 14.22 -7.96
CA VAL A 326 -22.19 15.57 -7.82
C VAL A 326 -23.71 15.47 -7.75
N GLU A 327 -24.31 16.23 -6.84
CA GLU A 327 -25.76 16.37 -6.78
C GLU A 327 -26.18 17.77 -7.23
N VAL A 328 -27.16 17.80 -8.13
CA VAL A 328 -27.77 19.02 -8.64
C VAL A 328 -29.22 19.08 -8.21
N SER A 329 -29.64 20.21 -7.61
CA SER A 329 -31.01 20.36 -7.12
C SER A 329 -32.00 20.55 -8.27
N THR A 330 -33.15 19.89 -8.20
CA THR A 330 -34.31 20.05 -9.09
C THR A 330 -35.59 20.32 -8.29
N ALA A 331 -36.73 20.43 -8.96
CA ALA A 331 -38.03 20.60 -8.30
C ALA A 331 -38.45 19.37 -7.48
N ASP A 332 -38.00 18.17 -7.89
CA ASP A 332 -38.41 16.89 -7.31
C ASP A 332 -37.37 16.31 -6.34
N GLY A 333 -36.22 16.97 -6.15
CA GLY A 333 -35.18 16.53 -5.23
C GLY A 333 -33.76 16.81 -5.73
N TRP A 334 -32.82 15.96 -5.33
CA TRP A 334 -31.44 16.00 -5.83
C TRP A 334 -31.24 14.94 -6.90
N GLU A 335 -30.61 15.32 -8.00
CA GLU A 335 -30.21 14.39 -9.05
C GLU A 335 -28.72 14.15 -8.99
N THR A 336 -28.32 12.88 -9.00
CA THR A 336 -26.92 12.46 -9.01
C THR A 336 -26.36 12.50 -10.43
N TRP A 337 -25.17 13.08 -10.53
CA TRP A 337 -24.33 13.15 -11.73
C TRP A 337 -23.09 12.29 -11.48
N THR A 338 -22.59 11.64 -12.53
CA THR A 338 -21.47 10.69 -12.45
C THR A 338 -20.23 11.20 -13.17
N PRO A 339 -19.02 10.92 -12.64
CA PRO A 339 -17.78 11.28 -13.29
C PRO A 339 -17.56 10.44 -14.55
N VAL A 340 -17.00 11.05 -15.59
CA VAL A 340 -16.52 10.36 -16.81
C VAL A 340 -15.11 10.85 -17.16
N GLU A 341 -14.38 10.09 -17.99
CA GLU A 341 -13.05 10.52 -18.47
C GLU A 341 -13.15 11.62 -19.51
N HIS A 342 -14.14 11.52 -20.40
CA HIS A 342 -14.45 12.49 -21.43
C HIS A 342 -15.95 12.48 -21.78
N PHE A 343 -16.41 13.57 -22.38
CA PHE A 343 -17.81 13.69 -22.80
C PHE A 343 -18.12 13.09 -24.19
N GLY A 344 -17.14 12.52 -24.88
CA GLY A 344 -17.28 12.06 -26.27
C GLY A 344 -18.45 11.10 -26.51
N ASP A 345 -18.68 10.19 -25.56
CA ASP A 345 -19.74 9.18 -25.62
C ASP A 345 -21.03 9.59 -24.89
N SER A 346 -21.07 10.80 -24.34
CA SER A 346 -22.21 11.28 -23.56
C SER A 346 -23.33 11.78 -24.46
N SER A 347 -24.55 11.31 -24.19
CA SER A 347 -25.78 11.78 -24.81
C SER A 347 -26.22 13.12 -24.22
N PRO A 348 -27.07 13.91 -24.93
CA PRO A 348 -27.59 15.19 -24.43
C PRO A 348 -28.33 15.13 -23.08
N THR A 349 -28.79 13.96 -22.65
CA THR A 349 -29.51 13.76 -21.38
C THR A 349 -28.64 13.18 -20.28
N ASP A 350 -27.41 12.78 -20.60
CA ASP A 350 -26.54 12.10 -19.64
C ASP A 350 -26.02 13.09 -18.60
N ARG A 351 -26.18 12.73 -17.33
CA ARG A 351 -25.77 13.55 -16.18
C ARG A 351 -24.32 13.27 -15.83
N HIS A 352 -23.43 13.74 -16.69
CA HIS A 352 -21.99 13.50 -16.56
C HIS A 352 -21.23 14.77 -16.19
N PHE A 353 -20.10 14.60 -15.51
CA PHE A 353 -19.14 15.66 -15.27
C PHE A 353 -17.70 15.12 -15.37
N LEU A 354 -16.72 16.02 -15.53
CA LEU A 354 -15.30 15.69 -15.39
C LEU A 354 -14.78 16.26 -14.09
N ILE A 355 -13.83 15.57 -13.45
CA ILE A 355 -13.09 16.08 -12.31
C ILE A 355 -11.60 16.16 -12.65
N ASP A 356 -10.97 17.29 -12.34
CA ASP A 356 -9.55 17.36 -12.09
C ASP A 356 -9.34 17.22 -10.58
N ALA A 357 -8.96 16.02 -10.16
CA ALA A 357 -8.82 15.68 -8.76
C ALA A 357 -7.63 16.39 -8.08
N THR A 358 -6.62 16.83 -8.85
CA THR A 358 -5.48 17.55 -8.29
C THR A 358 -5.86 18.99 -7.96
N THR A 359 -6.62 19.65 -8.83
CA THR A 359 -7.07 21.03 -8.63
C THR A 359 -8.42 21.15 -7.92
N GLY A 360 -9.19 20.06 -7.87
CA GLY A 360 -10.56 20.03 -7.36
C GLY A 360 -11.58 20.70 -8.29
N GLU A 361 -11.29 20.83 -9.59
CA GLU A 361 -12.19 21.43 -10.57
C GLU A 361 -13.17 20.40 -11.13
N PHE A 362 -14.46 20.70 -11.05
CA PHE A 362 -15.56 19.97 -11.65
C PHE A 362 -16.03 20.71 -12.91
N SER A 363 -15.91 20.07 -14.05
CA SER A 363 -16.34 20.60 -15.36
C SER A 363 -17.60 19.90 -15.83
N PHE A 364 -18.58 20.69 -16.31
CA PHE A 364 -19.82 20.19 -16.89
C PHE A 364 -19.78 20.17 -18.43
N PRO A 365 -20.64 19.37 -19.08
CA PRO A 365 -20.63 19.16 -20.52
C PRO A 365 -20.63 20.45 -21.35
N PRO A 366 -19.75 20.57 -22.37
CA PRO A 366 -19.77 21.70 -23.28
C PRO A 366 -20.87 21.54 -24.35
N ALA A 367 -21.18 22.65 -25.02
CA ALA A 367 -21.95 22.68 -26.25
C ALA A 367 -21.05 23.18 -27.38
N VAL A 368 -20.92 22.38 -28.43
CA VAL A 368 -20.06 22.69 -29.59
C VAL A 368 -20.94 23.06 -30.77
N ARG A 369 -20.58 24.15 -31.45
CA ARG A 369 -21.23 24.53 -32.70
C ARG A 369 -20.61 23.77 -33.86
N GLU A 370 -21.43 23.07 -34.62
CA GLU A 370 -21.02 22.33 -35.80
C GLU A 370 -20.88 23.25 -37.03
N PRO A 371 -20.17 22.81 -38.10
CA PRO A 371 -19.97 23.62 -39.31
C PRO A 371 -21.27 24.05 -40.01
N ASP A 372 -22.35 23.29 -39.84
CA ASP A 372 -23.68 23.61 -40.36
C ASP A 372 -24.45 24.64 -39.51
N GLY A 373 -23.86 25.08 -38.40
CA GLY A 373 -24.43 26.04 -37.46
C GLY A 373 -25.31 25.42 -36.37
N SER A 374 -25.53 24.11 -36.39
CA SER A 374 -26.22 23.38 -35.32
C SER A 374 -25.37 23.35 -34.04
N ILE A 375 -26.01 23.11 -32.90
CA ILE A 375 -25.33 22.99 -31.61
C ILE A 375 -25.49 21.55 -31.14
N ARG A 376 -24.36 20.87 -30.96
CA ARG A 376 -24.29 19.55 -30.35
C ARG A 376 -23.91 19.69 -28.88
N THR A 377 -24.72 19.09 -28.01
CA THR A 377 -24.43 18.96 -26.58
C THR A 377 -23.84 17.58 -26.30
N TYR A 378 -22.88 17.53 -25.38
CA TYR A 378 -22.17 16.30 -25.00
C TYR A 378 -22.52 15.87 -23.57
N GLY A 379 -23.79 16.02 -23.20
CA GLY A 379 -24.27 15.83 -21.83
C GLY A 379 -25.36 16.82 -21.45
N ALA A 380 -26.03 16.52 -20.35
CA ALA A 380 -27.02 17.41 -19.76
C ALA A 380 -26.36 18.69 -19.22
N VAL A 381 -27.14 19.77 -19.14
CA VAL A 381 -26.73 21.04 -18.53
C VAL A 381 -27.53 21.25 -17.23
N PRO A 382 -26.88 21.49 -16.09
CA PRO A 382 -27.60 21.79 -14.84
C PRO A 382 -28.53 22.99 -15.01
N GLY A 383 -29.79 22.86 -14.60
CA GLY A 383 -30.79 23.91 -14.76
C GLY A 383 -30.38 25.25 -14.11
N LYS A 384 -30.82 26.38 -14.69
CA LYS A 384 -30.52 27.71 -14.15
C LYS A 384 -31.04 27.86 -12.72
N GLY A 385 -30.19 28.32 -11.80
CA GLY A 385 -30.51 28.48 -10.39
C GLY A 385 -30.40 27.19 -9.57
N ALA A 386 -30.08 26.06 -10.20
CA ALA A 386 -29.86 24.80 -9.48
C ALA A 386 -28.62 24.91 -8.58
N ARG A 387 -28.76 24.51 -7.31
CA ARG A 387 -27.65 24.34 -6.39
C ARG A 387 -26.89 23.07 -6.73
N ILE A 388 -25.58 23.13 -6.61
CA ILE A 388 -24.67 22.03 -6.90
C ILE A 388 -23.87 21.73 -5.64
N ARG A 389 -23.79 20.45 -5.26
CA ARG A 389 -22.98 19.99 -4.11
C ARG A 389 -22.27 18.68 -4.41
N VAL A 390 -21.21 18.41 -3.66
CA VAL A 390 -20.58 17.09 -3.54
C VAL A 390 -21.04 16.49 -2.21
N PRO A 391 -21.84 15.40 -2.21
CA PRO A 391 -22.34 14.79 -0.97
C PRO A 391 -21.21 14.31 -0.05
N GLY A 392 -20.15 13.77 -0.64
CA GLY A 392 -18.96 13.33 0.06
C GLY A 392 -17.77 13.20 -0.90
N TYR A 393 -16.59 13.58 -0.44
CA TYR A 393 -15.33 13.24 -1.09
C TYR A 393 -14.24 13.04 -0.04
N ARG A 394 -13.13 12.45 -0.46
CA ARG A 394 -11.96 12.26 0.39
C ARG A 394 -10.82 13.16 -0.06
N THR A 395 -10.08 13.71 0.89
CA THR A 395 -8.90 14.56 0.65
C THR A 395 -7.75 14.16 1.58
N GLY A 396 -6.54 14.63 1.28
CA GLY A 396 -5.31 14.20 1.96
C GLY A 396 -4.61 13.10 1.16
N GLY A 397 -4.29 11.97 1.82
CA GLY A 397 -3.46 10.92 1.25
C GLY A 397 -1.98 11.25 1.28
N GLY A 398 -1.21 10.57 0.43
CA GLY A 398 0.23 10.76 0.33
C GLY A 398 1.04 9.65 0.97
N SER A 399 2.35 9.68 0.69
CA SER A 399 3.33 8.70 1.15
C SER A 399 3.55 8.73 2.66
N ALA A 400 3.26 9.86 3.32
CA ALA A 400 3.31 10.01 4.78
C ALA A 400 2.39 9.04 5.52
N GLY A 401 1.33 8.55 4.86
CA GLY A 401 0.44 7.52 5.39
C GLY A 401 1.06 6.11 5.44
N ASN A 402 2.20 5.88 4.79
CA ASN A 402 2.83 4.56 4.74
C ASN A 402 3.66 4.32 6.01
N VAL A 403 3.01 3.80 7.07
CA VAL A 403 3.62 3.60 8.39
C VAL A 403 3.79 2.12 8.72
N ALA A 404 4.83 1.79 9.49
CA ALA A 404 5.16 0.41 9.86
C ALA A 404 4.06 -0.28 10.70
N ARG A 405 4.15 -1.62 10.82
CA ARG A 405 3.34 -2.40 11.76
C ARG A 405 3.46 -1.81 13.18
N GLY A 406 2.34 -1.71 13.87
CA GLY A 406 2.27 -1.19 15.24
C GLY A 406 2.48 0.31 15.41
N ALA A 407 2.75 1.05 14.33
CA ALA A 407 2.95 2.50 14.39
C ALA A 407 1.65 3.27 14.69
N ILE A 408 0.50 2.78 14.24
CA ILE A 408 -0.82 3.36 14.55
C ILE A 408 -1.23 2.82 15.92
N SER A 409 -1.02 3.61 16.97
CA SER A 409 -1.24 3.17 18.36
C SER A 409 -2.00 4.18 19.22
N VAL A 410 -2.36 5.33 18.68
CA VAL A 410 -3.07 6.40 19.40
C VAL A 410 -4.51 6.48 18.93
N LEU A 411 -5.45 6.48 19.86
CA LEU A 411 -6.86 6.73 19.59
C LEU A 411 -7.12 8.25 19.77
N ARG A 412 -7.45 8.97 18.68
CA ARG A 412 -7.77 10.41 18.75
C ARG A 412 -9.24 10.66 19.04
N SER A 413 -10.11 9.86 18.43
CA SER A 413 -11.55 9.89 18.69
C SER A 413 -11.90 9.06 19.92
N SER A 414 -12.52 9.66 20.93
CA SER A 414 -12.96 8.92 22.12
C SER A 414 -14.09 7.95 21.78
N VAL A 415 -13.79 6.64 21.79
CA VAL A 415 -14.79 5.58 21.64
C VAL A 415 -14.99 4.90 23.01
N PRO A 416 -16.22 4.85 23.55
CA PRO A 416 -16.51 4.14 24.79
C PRO A 416 -16.02 2.69 24.77
N TYR A 417 -15.47 2.24 25.90
CA TYR A 417 -15.00 0.86 26.12
C TYR A 417 -13.83 0.39 25.26
N VAL A 418 -13.28 1.22 24.36
CA VAL A 418 -12.05 0.89 23.62
C VAL A 418 -10.84 1.37 24.43
N ALA A 419 -9.94 0.44 24.76
CA ALA A 419 -8.76 0.71 25.58
C ALA A 419 -7.47 0.89 24.77
N ARG A 420 -7.35 0.21 23.63
CA ARG A 420 -6.11 0.19 22.85
C ARG A 420 -6.42 0.03 21.37
N VAL A 421 -5.57 0.63 20.54
CA VAL A 421 -5.59 0.50 19.10
C VAL A 421 -4.21 0.09 18.60
N VAL A 422 -4.15 -0.77 17.58
CA VAL A 422 -2.89 -1.16 16.94
C VAL A 422 -3.15 -1.59 15.49
N ASN A 423 -2.33 -1.16 14.54
CA ASN A 423 -2.32 -1.78 13.20
C ASN A 423 -1.48 -3.06 13.23
N ARG A 424 -2.09 -4.20 12.91
CA ARG A 424 -1.37 -5.50 12.86
C ARG A 424 -0.41 -5.54 11.68
N GLU A 425 -0.71 -4.87 10.58
CA GLU A 425 0.15 -4.82 9.41
C GLU A 425 0.48 -3.38 9.05
N ALA A 426 1.57 -3.18 8.29
CA ALA A 426 1.96 -1.84 7.84
C ALA A 426 0.83 -1.18 7.03
N ALA A 427 0.66 0.12 7.24
CA ALA A 427 -0.19 0.92 6.36
C ALA A 427 0.52 1.10 5.02
N ARG A 428 -0.20 0.92 3.91
CA ARG A 428 0.38 0.93 2.56
C ARG A 428 -0.56 1.49 1.52
N GLY A 429 -0.01 1.87 0.38
CA GLY A 429 -0.75 2.37 -0.78
C GLY A 429 -0.82 3.90 -0.89
N GLY A 430 -0.28 4.63 0.09
CA GLY A 430 -0.19 6.07 0.05
C GLY A 430 0.85 6.53 -0.97
N VAL A 431 0.45 7.44 -1.86
CA VAL A 431 1.34 8.02 -2.89
C VAL A 431 1.08 9.50 -2.97
N ASP A 432 2.14 10.29 -3.06
CA ASP A 432 2.03 11.73 -3.20
C ASP A 432 1.48 12.11 -4.57
N GLY A 433 0.78 13.25 -4.63
CA GLY A 433 0.29 13.78 -5.90
C GLY A 433 1.46 14.11 -6.82
N GLU A 434 1.28 13.84 -8.12
CA GLU A 434 2.33 14.04 -9.10
C GLU A 434 2.72 15.51 -9.21
N THR A 435 4.01 15.78 -9.16
CA THR A 435 4.57 17.10 -9.36
C THR A 435 4.59 17.48 -10.84
N VAL A 436 4.63 18.79 -11.12
CA VAL A 436 4.82 19.27 -12.50
C VAL A 436 6.11 18.73 -13.11
N ALA A 437 7.18 18.55 -12.33
CA ALA A 437 8.43 18.02 -12.83
C ALA A 437 8.29 16.55 -13.32
N GLU A 438 7.59 15.72 -12.56
CA GLU A 438 7.29 14.33 -12.93
C GLU A 438 6.36 14.27 -14.14
N ALA A 439 5.33 15.12 -14.18
CA ALA A 439 4.43 15.19 -15.33
C ALA A 439 5.15 15.60 -16.62
N LYS A 440 6.16 16.48 -16.55
CA LYS A 440 7.01 16.81 -17.70
C LYS A 440 7.82 15.61 -18.21
N VAL A 441 8.20 14.69 -17.32
CA VAL A 441 8.86 13.42 -17.70
C VAL A 441 7.84 12.45 -18.30
N ARG A 442 6.66 12.33 -17.71
CA ARG A 442 5.59 11.41 -18.17
C ARG A 442 4.95 11.82 -19.49
N ALA A 443 4.67 13.11 -19.70
CA ALA A 443 3.85 13.59 -20.81
C ALA A 443 4.35 13.17 -22.21
N PRO A 444 5.66 13.25 -22.53
CA PRO A 444 6.17 12.76 -23.81
C PRO A 444 5.88 11.27 -24.06
N HIS A 445 5.83 10.45 -23.01
CA HIS A 445 5.49 9.04 -23.14
C HIS A 445 4.00 8.85 -23.43
N VAL A 446 3.12 9.56 -22.70
CA VAL A 446 1.67 9.53 -22.95
C VAL A 446 1.33 9.93 -24.39
N LEU A 447 1.96 10.98 -24.91
CA LEU A 447 1.74 11.43 -26.28
C LEU A 447 2.23 10.43 -27.34
N ARG A 448 3.24 9.61 -27.01
CA ARG A 448 3.72 8.53 -27.90
C ARG A 448 2.79 7.31 -27.88
N LEU A 449 2.14 7.05 -26.74
CA LEU A 449 1.31 5.86 -26.53
C LEU A 449 -0.01 5.89 -27.29
N GLN A 450 -0.58 7.07 -27.51
CA GLN A 450 -1.90 7.24 -28.13
C GLN A 450 -2.97 6.31 -27.54
N GLU A 451 -2.92 6.09 -26.22
CA GLU A 451 -3.85 5.25 -25.45
C GLU A 451 -3.86 3.76 -25.84
N ARG A 452 -2.77 3.22 -26.41
CA ARG A 452 -2.66 1.81 -26.79
C ARG A 452 -1.44 1.16 -26.17
N ALA A 453 -1.58 -0.10 -25.75
CA ALA A 453 -0.50 -0.93 -25.22
C ALA A 453 0.16 -1.75 -26.36
N VAL A 454 1.22 -1.22 -26.97
CA VAL A 454 1.91 -1.85 -28.11
C VAL A 454 3.29 -2.38 -27.72
N THR A 455 4.11 -1.56 -27.08
CA THR A 455 5.47 -1.89 -26.63
C THR A 455 5.50 -2.29 -25.15
N ALA A 456 6.56 -2.97 -24.71
CA ALA A 456 6.72 -3.31 -23.29
C ALA A 456 6.66 -2.08 -22.37
N GLY A 457 7.21 -0.94 -22.80
CA GLY A 457 7.12 0.32 -22.05
C GLY A 457 5.69 0.87 -21.96
N ASP A 458 4.84 0.55 -22.94
CA ASP A 458 3.45 0.97 -22.98
C ASP A 458 2.64 0.23 -21.91
N TYR A 459 2.82 -1.09 -21.82
CA TYR A 459 2.22 -1.91 -20.76
C TYR A 459 2.69 -1.46 -19.37
N GLU A 460 3.98 -1.19 -19.20
CA GLU A 460 4.53 -0.71 -17.93
C GLU A 460 3.92 0.65 -17.52
N LEU A 461 3.75 1.57 -18.48
CA LEU A 461 3.21 2.89 -18.17
C LEU A 461 1.72 2.84 -17.84
N ILE A 462 0.91 2.15 -18.66
CA ILE A 462 -0.54 2.03 -18.41
C ILE A 462 -0.80 1.32 -17.07
N ALA A 463 -0.03 0.28 -16.74
CA ALA A 463 -0.15 -0.39 -15.45
C ALA A 463 0.15 0.55 -14.27
N ARG A 464 1.17 1.42 -14.37
CA ARG A 464 1.47 2.43 -13.34
C ARG A 464 0.38 3.49 -13.22
N GLN A 465 -0.27 3.85 -14.32
CA GLN A 465 -1.42 4.77 -14.31
C GLN A 465 -2.63 4.14 -13.63
N ALA A 466 -2.89 2.86 -13.90
CA ALA A 466 -4.01 2.11 -13.32
C ALA A 466 -3.85 1.90 -11.80
N ALA A 467 -2.62 1.81 -11.30
CA ALA A 467 -2.34 1.65 -9.89
C ALA A 467 -1.08 2.45 -9.47
N PRO A 468 -1.23 3.73 -9.08
CA PRO A 468 -0.12 4.56 -8.65
C PRO A 468 0.65 4.02 -7.44
N SER A 469 -0.03 3.24 -6.58
CA SER A 469 0.54 2.60 -5.39
C SER A 469 1.53 1.46 -5.67
N VAL A 470 1.71 1.07 -6.94
CA VAL A 470 2.67 0.04 -7.34
C VAL A 470 4.07 0.64 -7.46
N ALA A 471 5.01 0.13 -6.66
CA ALA A 471 6.40 0.60 -6.71
C ALA A 471 7.08 0.28 -8.04
N ARG A 472 6.95 -0.96 -8.54
CA ARG A 472 7.62 -1.38 -9.78
C ARG A 472 6.69 -2.19 -10.68
N VAL A 473 6.74 -1.86 -11.97
CA VAL A 473 6.13 -2.67 -13.04
C VAL A 473 7.21 -3.06 -14.02
N ARG A 474 7.21 -4.34 -14.43
CA ARG A 474 8.10 -4.84 -15.47
C ARG A 474 7.31 -5.65 -16.49
N CYS A 475 7.33 -5.23 -17.75
CA CYS A 475 6.75 -6.00 -18.84
C CYS A 475 7.83 -6.90 -19.46
N LEU A 476 7.54 -8.19 -19.53
CA LEU A 476 8.38 -9.19 -20.19
C LEU A 476 7.70 -9.68 -21.47
N PRO A 477 8.48 -9.96 -22.53
CA PRO A 477 7.94 -10.62 -23.70
C PRO A 477 7.46 -12.03 -23.33
N ALA A 478 6.55 -12.58 -24.13
CA ALA A 478 6.23 -14.00 -24.14
C ALA A 478 7.49 -14.85 -24.01
N ALA A 479 7.46 -15.85 -23.11
CA ALA A 479 8.40 -16.95 -23.17
C ALA A 479 8.31 -17.64 -24.55
N ALA A 480 9.37 -18.33 -24.98
CA ALA A 480 9.44 -18.91 -26.33
C ALA A 480 8.30 -19.90 -26.65
N ASP A 481 7.68 -20.47 -25.61
CA ASP A 481 6.55 -21.39 -25.64
C ASP A 481 5.16 -20.71 -25.50
N GLU A 482 5.11 -19.39 -25.28
CA GLU A 482 3.87 -18.61 -25.08
C GLU A 482 3.67 -17.52 -26.15
N ALA A 483 3.86 -17.86 -27.44
CA ALA A 483 3.73 -16.88 -28.53
C ALA A 483 2.41 -16.07 -28.45
N GLY A 484 2.53 -14.74 -28.53
CA GLY A 484 1.39 -13.82 -28.43
C GLY A 484 0.99 -13.42 -26.99
N ALA A 485 1.67 -13.93 -25.97
CA ALA A 485 1.47 -13.50 -24.58
C ALA A 485 2.31 -12.26 -24.22
N VAL A 486 1.76 -11.41 -23.37
CA VAL A 486 2.48 -10.30 -22.73
C VAL A 486 2.33 -10.46 -21.22
N ARG A 487 3.45 -10.42 -20.51
CA ARG A 487 3.48 -10.63 -19.07
C ARG A 487 3.88 -9.36 -18.35
N VAL A 488 3.01 -8.87 -17.49
CA VAL A 488 3.21 -7.66 -16.70
C VAL A 488 3.42 -8.07 -15.25
N LEU A 489 4.65 -7.92 -14.77
CA LEU A 489 5.04 -8.21 -13.40
C LEU A 489 4.81 -6.98 -12.53
N VAL A 490 4.06 -7.15 -11.45
CA VAL A 490 3.65 -6.07 -10.55
C VAL A 490 4.31 -6.28 -9.18
N VAL A 491 5.06 -5.28 -8.73
CA VAL A 491 5.69 -5.25 -7.39
C VAL A 491 5.00 -4.15 -6.58
N PRO A 492 4.29 -4.51 -5.50
CA PRO A 492 3.63 -3.51 -4.69
C PRO A 492 4.67 -2.66 -3.96
N ASP A 493 4.28 -1.45 -3.56
CA ASP A 493 5.08 -0.74 -2.56
C ASP A 493 4.99 -1.45 -1.20
N ALA A 494 6.06 -1.39 -0.42
CA ALA A 494 6.14 -2.05 0.88
C ALA A 494 6.99 -1.25 1.86
N VAL A 495 6.45 -1.06 3.06
CA VAL A 495 7.15 -0.43 4.18
C VAL A 495 7.91 -1.50 4.93
N ALA A 496 9.24 -1.32 5.02
CA ALA A 496 10.08 -2.20 5.83
C ALA A 496 9.75 -2.05 7.32
N ASP A 497 9.78 -3.16 8.04
CA ASP A 497 9.71 -3.17 9.50
C ASP A 497 11.07 -2.72 10.09
N GLU A 498 11.21 -2.74 11.43
CA GLU A 498 12.46 -2.39 12.10
C GLU A 498 13.68 -3.11 11.52
N GLY A 499 14.76 -2.34 11.28
CA GLY A 499 16.01 -2.85 10.72
C GLY A 499 15.99 -3.08 9.20
N ASP A 500 15.15 -2.33 8.46
CA ASP A 500 14.99 -2.40 7.00
C ASP A 500 14.53 -3.78 6.49
N ARG A 501 13.80 -4.53 7.32
CA ARG A 501 13.37 -5.89 7.01
C ARG A 501 12.02 -5.90 6.33
N LEU A 502 11.98 -6.40 5.09
CA LEU A 502 10.74 -6.73 4.40
C LEU A 502 10.31 -8.16 4.72
N ARG A 503 9.01 -8.34 4.93
CA ARG A 503 8.34 -9.65 4.96
C ARG A 503 7.85 -10.01 3.55
N PHE A 504 7.85 -11.29 3.23
CA PHE A 504 7.52 -11.75 1.89
C PHE A 504 6.07 -11.42 1.51
N GLU A 505 5.16 -11.50 2.48
CA GLU A 505 3.74 -11.22 2.33
C GLU A 505 3.47 -9.76 1.92
N GLN A 506 4.38 -8.84 2.28
CA GLN A 506 4.28 -7.43 1.89
C GLN A 506 4.55 -7.23 0.39
N LEU A 507 5.26 -8.16 -0.25
CA LEU A 507 5.64 -8.12 -1.66
C LEU A 507 4.63 -8.81 -2.59
N ILE A 508 3.51 -9.27 -2.03
CA ILE A 508 2.38 -9.85 -2.77
C ILE A 508 1.37 -8.71 -3.05
N PRO A 509 1.14 -8.34 -4.32
CA PRO A 509 0.12 -7.36 -4.70
C PRO A 509 -1.28 -7.82 -4.28
N ALA A 510 -2.14 -6.87 -3.90
CA ALA A 510 -3.54 -7.16 -3.66
C ALA A 510 -4.26 -7.56 -4.96
N GLU A 511 -5.22 -8.50 -4.88
CA GLU A 511 -6.00 -8.95 -6.05
C GLU A 511 -6.72 -7.79 -6.75
N GLN A 512 -7.23 -6.83 -5.98
CA GLN A 512 -7.92 -5.66 -6.51
C GLN A 512 -6.99 -4.76 -7.36
N THR A 513 -5.72 -4.63 -6.95
CA THR A 513 -4.70 -3.91 -7.72
C THR A 513 -4.38 -4.62 -9.03
N LEU A 514 -4.21 -5.95 -9.00
CA LEU A 514 -3.99 -6.74 -10.21
C LEU A 514 -5.20 -6.68 -11.16
N ALA A 515 -6.42 -6.72 -10.62
CA ALA A 515 -7.66 -6.61 -11.39
C ALA A 515 -7.81 -5.23 -12.05
N ALA A 516 -7.52 -4.14 -11.33
CA ALA A 516 -7.56 -2.78 -11.87
C ALA A 516 -6.57 -2.60 -13.03
N ILE A 517 -5.33 -3.06 -12.86
CA ILE A 517 -4.30 -3.06 -13.92
C ILE A 517 -4.76 -3.91 -15.12
N THR A 518 -5.31 -5.10 -14.85
CA THR A 518 -5.78 -6.00 -15.91
C THR A 518 -6.89 -5.36 -16.73
N ALA A 519 -7.89 -4.74 -16.10
CA ALA A 519 -9.00 -4.10 -16.79
C ALA A 519 -8.54 -2.95 -17.69
N GLN A 520 -7.67 -2.07 -17.17
CA GLN A 520 -7.11 -0.94 -17.92
C GLN A 520 -6.27 -1.39 -19.14
N LEU A 521 -5.48 -2.45 -18.98
CA LEU A 521 -4.67 -3.00 -20.05
C LEU A 521 -5.51 -3.79 -21.07
N ASP A 522 -6.57 -4.49 -20.65
CA ASP A 522 -7.42 -5.28 -21.55
C ASP A 522 -8.17 -4.38 -22.56
N GLU A 523 -8.58 -3.19 -22.13
CA GLU A 523 -9.21 -2.19 -23.01
C GLU A 523 -8.23 -1.62 -24.06
N ARG A 524 -6.93 -1.59 -23.75
CA ARG A 524 -5.90 -0.88 -24.52
C ARG A 524 -4.93 -1.80 -25.28
N ARG A 525 -4.96 -3.11 -25.02
CA ARG A 525 -4.09 -4.09 -25.70
C ARG A 525 -4.51 -4.31 -27.15
N LEU A 526 -3.57 -4.85 -27.93
CA LEU A 526 -3.88 -5.31 -29.28
C LEU A 526 -4.80 -6.54 -29.25
N VAL A 527 -5.72 -6.60 -30.22
CA VAL A 527 -6.58 -7.76 -30.43
C VAL A 527 -5.70 -8.99 -30.70
N GLY A 528 -5.97 -10.09 -29.98
CA GLY A 528 -5.21 -11.34 -30.08
C GLY A 528 -4.02 -11.45 -29.11
N THR A 529 -3.63 -10.38 -28.41
CA THR A 529 -2.61 -10.46 -27.35
C THR A 529 -3.19 -11.11 -26.10
N ARG A 530 -2.53 -12.15 -25.57
CA ARG A 530 -2.88 -12.78 -24.28
C ARG A 530 -2.18 -12.06 -23.14
N LEU A 531 -2.94 -11.32 -22.34
CA LEU A 531 -2.40 -10.59 -21.19
C LEU A 531 -2.29 -11.49 -19.95
N VAL A 532 -1.15 -11.44 -19.26
CA VAL A 532 -0.94 -12.06 -17.95
C VAL A 532 -0.40 -10.99 -17.00
N VAL A 533 -1.14 -10.66 -15.95
CA VAL A 533 -0.72 -9.72 -14.91
C VAL A 533 -0.52 -10.51 -13.61
N GLU A 534 0.71 -10.57 -13.10
CA GLU A 534 1.06 -11.42 -11.95
C GLU A 534 2.17 -10.78 -11.09
N PRO A 535 2.34 -11.19 -9.82
CA PRO A 535 3.55 -10.87 -9.07
C PRO A 535 4.79 -11.52 -9.72
N PRO A 536 5.99 -10.93 -9.57
CA PRO A 536 7.21 -11.62 -9.97
C PRO A 536 7.51 -12.80 -9.05
N ALA A 537 8.33 -13.73 -9.55
CA ALA A 537 8.95 -14.72 -8.69
C ALA A 537 9.97 -14.03 -7.76
N TYR A 538 10.18 -14.57 -6.57
CA TYR A 538 11.21 -14.07 -5.65
C TYR A 538 12.22 -15.18 -5.34
N GLN A 539 13.48 -14.90 -5.64
CA GLN A 539 14.61 -15.72 -5.23
C GLN A 539 15.09 -15.21 -3.88
N GLY A 540 14.77 -15.97 -2.82
CA GLY A 540 15.32 -15.72 -1.49
C GLY A 540 16.84 -15.92 -1.50
N VAL A 541 17.56 -15.09 -0.75
CA VAL A 541 19.00 -15.23 -0.55
C VAL A 541 19.32 -15.16 0.93
N THR A 542 19.92 -16.23 1.46
CA THR A 542 20.49 -16.25 2.80
C THR A 542 21.98 -16.05 2.71
N VAL A 543 22.49 -14.99 3.35
CA VAL A 543 23.92 -14.74 3.52
C VAL A 543 24.32 -15.27 4.89
N VAL A 544 25.33 -16.13 4.93
CA VAL A 544 26.00 -16.55 6.17
C VAL A 544 27.39 -15.94 6.15
N ALA A 545 27.70 -15.07 7.10
CA ALA A 545 28.97 -14.35 7.14
C ALA A 545 29.62 -14.35 8.53
N ARG A 546 30.96 -14.30 8.54
CA ARG A 546 31.77 -14.14 9.75
C ARG A 546 32.60 -12.86 9.64
N LEU A 547 32.47 -11.98 10.62
CA LEU A 547 33.13 -10.69 10.69
C LEU A 547 34.02 -10.61 11.93
N THR A 548 35.16 -9.94 11.81
CA THR A 548 36.02 -9.61 12.95
C THR A 548 35.93 -8.12 13.24
N VAL A 549 35.82 -7.75 14.51
CA VAL A 549 35.81 -6.35 14.98
C VAL A 549 37.03 -6.04 15.83
N GLY A 550 37.41 -4.76 15.87
CA GLY A 550 38.46 -4.27 16.76
C GLY A 550 38.07 -4.39 18.24
N ALA A 551 39.04 -4.48 19.14
CA ALA A 551 38.81 -4.70 20.58
C ALA A 551 37.94 -3.63 21.29
N ALA A 552 37.78 -2.44 20.69
CA ALA A 552 36.96 -1.35 21.22
C ALA A 552 35.58 -1.22 20.56
N ALA A 553 35.26 -2.04 19.57
CA ALA A 553 33.99 -1.99 18.84
C ALA A 553 32.94 -2.91 19.49
N ASP A 554 31.68 -2.48 19.46
CA ASP A 554 30.54 -3.26 19.94
C ASP A 554 30.14 -4.30 18.89
N ALA A 555 30.35 -5.58 19.21
CA ALA A 555 30.08 -6.68 18.29
C ALA A 555 28.59 -6.83 17.96
N ASP A 556 27.69 -6.56 18.92
CA ASP A 556 26.24 -6.65 18.70
C ASP A 556 25.78 -5.53 17.78
N ARG A 557 26.30 -4.30 17.99
CA ARG A 557 26.00 -3.17 17.10
C ARG A 557 26.48 -3.40 15.67
N VAL A 558 27.71 -3.91 15.50
CA VAL A 558 28.24 -4.24 14.16
C VAL A 558 27.42 -5.34 13.50
N ARG A 559 26.96 -6.34 14.27
CA ARG A 559 26.07 -7.39 13.75
C ARG A 559 24.76 -6.80 13.23
N GLU A 560 24.14 -5.90 13.99
CA GLU A 560 22.89 -5.24 13.60
C GLU A 560 23.07 -4.34 12.36
N GLU A 561 24.13 -3.53 12.33
CA GLU A 561 24.47 -2.69 11.18
C GLU A 561 24.76 -3.53 9.92
N ALA A 562 25.47 -4.65 10.07
CA ALA A 562 25.75 -5.57 8.98
C ALA A 562 24.48 -6.26 8.45
N LEU A 563 23.58 -6.68 9.35
CA LEU A 563 22.28 -7.22 8.94
C LEU A 563 21.48 -6.16 8.17
N ALA A 564 21.35 -4.94 8.71
CA ALA A 564 20.63 -3.86 8.05
C ALA A 564 21.22 -3.54 6.66
N ALA A 565 22.54 -3.52 6.53
CA ALA A 565 23.21 -3.29 5.25
C ALA A 565 22.88 -4.37 4.21
N LEU A 566 22.86 -5.65 4.60
CA LEU A 566 22.46 -6.74 3.71
C LEU A 566 20.98 -6.66 3.33
N TYR A 567 20.11 -6.44 4.31
CA TYR A 567 18.67 -6.32 4.09
C TYR A 567 18.35 -5.18 3.12
N ARG A 568 19.03 -4.03 3.27
CA ARG A 568 18.92 -2.89 2.37
C ARG A 568 19.48 -3.16 0.99
N HIS A 569 20.65 -3.78 0.87
CA HIS A 569 21.30 -3.99 -0.43
C HIS A 569 20.57 -5.01 -1.30
N LEU A 570 20.10 -6.12 -0.72
CA LEU A 570 19.36 -7.18 -1.43
C LEU A 570 17.84 -6.90 -1.45
N ASN A 571 17.44 -5.65 -1.21
CA ASN A 571 16.04 -5.23 -1.20
C ASN A 571 15.49 -5.08 -2.64
N PRO A 572 14.31 -5.65 -2.96
CA PRO A 572 13.71 -5.53 -4.28
C PRO A 572 13.19 -4.12 -4.61
N LEU A 573 12.98 -3.24 -3.63
CA LEU A 573 12.42 -1.89 -3.82
C LEU A 573 13.50 -0.79 -3.79
N VAL A 574 14.40 -0.85 -2.81
CA VAL A 574 15.41 0.20 -2.54
C VAL A 574 16.86 -0.30 -2.63
N GLY A 575 17.05 -1.58 -2.92
CA GLY A 575 18.37 -2.20 -2.98
C GLY A 575 19.09 -1.99 -4.32
N GLY A 576 20.09 -2.83 -4.57
CA GLY A 576 20.98 -2.72 -5.73
C GLY A 576 22.04 -1.63 -5.56
N GLU A 577 22.80 -1.39 -6.64
CA GLU A 577 23.90 -0.41 -6.64
C GLU A 577 23.38 1.04 -6.68
N ASP A 578 22.30 1.28 -7.43
CA ASP A 578 21.73 2.62 -7.65
C ASP A 578 20.68 3.00 -6.60
N GLY A 579 20.34 2.09 -5.68
CA GLY A 579 19.30 2.31 -4.66
C GLY A 579 17.86 2.32 -5.19
N THR A 580 17.65 1.88 -6.43
CA THR A 580 16.32 1.85 -7.09
C THR A 580 15.68 0.46 -7.10
N GLY A 581 16.14 -0.43 -6.22
CA GLY A 581 15.68 -1.82 -6.13
C GLY A 581 16.51 -2.78 -6.96
N TRP A 582 16.60 -4.03 -6.49
CA TRP A 582 17.36 -5.07 -7.19
C TRP A 582 16.90 -5.25 -8.66
N PRO A 583 17.81 -5.33 -9.64
CA PRO A 583 17.41 -5.50 -11.04
C PRO A 583 16.83 -6.89 -11.33
N PHE A 584 15.75 -6.96 -12.12
CA PHE A 584 15.12 -8.21 -12.55
C PHE A 584 16.12 -9.13 -13.25
N GLY A 585 16.14 -10.41 -12.87
CA GLY A 585 17.01 -11.43 -13.45
C GLY A 585 18.52 -11.23 -13.22
N ARG A 586 18.93 -10.21 -12.47
CA ARG A 586 20.36 -10.03 -12.14
C ARG A 586 20.75 -11.02 -11.05
N PRO A 587 21.75 -11.89 -11.29
CA PRO A 587 22.24 -12.83 -10.30
C PRO A 587 22.91 -12.10 -9.12
N VAL A 588 22.85 -12.70 -7.93
CA VAL A 588 23.63 -12.23 -6.77
C VAL A 588 25.00 -12.89 -6.79
N GLN A 589 26.06 -12.11 -6.63
CA GLN A 589 27.46 -12.51 -6.63
C GLN A 589 28.03 -12.45 -5.21
N TYR A 590 28.97 -13.33 -4.90
CA TYR A 590 29.71 -13.27 -3.63
C TYR A 590 30.41 -11.92 -3.43
N GLY A 591 31.06 -11.39 -4.47
CA GLY A 591 31.91 -10.21 -4.37
C GLY A 591 31.18 -8.92 -3.98
N GLU A 592 29.93 -8.74 -4.42
CA GLU A 592 29.13 -7.56 -4.04
C GLU A 592 28.67 -7.64 -2.59
N VAL A 593 28.27 -8.83 -2.12
CA VAL A 593 27.89 -9.05 -0.71
C VAL A 593 29.09 -8.85 0.21
N PHE A 594 30.26 -9.33 -0.19
CA PHE A 594 31.51 -9.08 0.52
C PHE A 594 31.81 -7.58 0.62
N ALA A 595 31.68 -6.84 -0.49
CA ALA A 595 31.92 -5.40 -0.52
C ALA A 595 30.95 -4.60 0.36
N VAL A 596 29.69 -5.03 0.45
CA VAL A 596 28.69 -4.44 1.36
C VAL A 596 29.11 -4.63 2.81
N LEU A 597 29.46 -5.86 3.20
CA LEU A 597 29.88 -6.17 4.57
C LEU A 597 31.19 -5.47 4.97
N GLN A 598 32.11 -5.31 4.03
CA GLN A 598 33.38 -4.61 4.26
C GLN A 598 33.19 -3.11 4.55
N ARG A 599 32.08 -2.50 4.12
CA ARG A 599 31.78 -1.07 4.36
C ARG A 599 31.07 -0.83 5.69
N VAL A 600 30.71 -1.88 6.44
CA VAL A 600 30.02 -1.75 7.72
C VAL A 600 30.96 -1.07 8.74
N PRO A 601 30.57 0.06 9.35
CA PRO A 601 31.37 0.72 10.36
C PRO A 601 31.75 -0.22 11.52
N GLY A 602 33.03 -0.31 11.85
CA GLY A 602 33.54 -1.17 12.92
C GLY A 602 33.92 -2.60 12.49
N ALA A 603 33.52 -3.05 11.31
CA ALA A 603 34.02 -4.29 10.72
C ALA A 603 35.49 -4.10 10.29
N THR A 604 36.39 -4.90 10.84
CA THR A 604 37.83 -4.84 10.54
C THR A 604 38.20 -5.84 9.44
N LEU A 605 37.61 -7.03 9.47
CA LEU A 605 37.84 -8.09 8.49
C LEU A 605 36.54 -8.86 8.24
N VAL A 606 36.32 -9.25 6.98
CA VAL A 606 35.30 -10.23 6.59
C VAL A 606 36.03 -11.55 6.36
N GLU A 607 35.89 -12.51 7.29
CA GLU A 607 36.60 -13.79 7.24
C GLU A 607 35.96 -14.75 6.23
N GLU A 608 34.63 -14.78 6.22
CA GLU A 608 33.87 -15.72 5.41
C GLU A 608 32.52 -15.13 5.00
N VAL A 609 32.11 -15.42 3.76
CA VAL A 609 30.76 -15.17 3.26
C VAL A 609 30.32 -16.39 2.47
N ARG A 610 29.09 -16.87 2.68
CA ARG A 610 28.46 -17.94 1.89
C ARG A 610 27.06 -17.50 1.50
N LEU A 611 26.71 -17.71 0.23
CA LEU A 611 25.38 -17.41 -0.28
C LEU A 611 24.60 -18.71 -0.42
N PHE A 612 23.36 -18.71 0.04
CA PHE A 612 22.44 -19.83 -0.12
C PHE A 612 21.18 -19.34 -0.83
N PRO A 613 20.80 -19.95 -1.98
CA PRO A 613 19.49 -19.70 -2.56
C PRO A 613 18.44 -20.25 -1.60
N ALA A 614 17.37 -19.49 -1.40
CA ALA A 614 16.24 -19.86 -0.57
C ALA A 614 14.93 -19.64 -1.32
N ASP A 615 13.94 -20.47 -1.03
CA ASP A 615 12.57 -20.24 -1.45
C ASP A 615 11.81 -19.55 -0.30
N PRO A 616 11.39 -18.28 -0.47
CA PRO A 616 10.71 -17.55 0.59
C PRO A 616 9.32 -18.10 0.93
N VAL A 617 8.70 -18.87 0.03
CA VAL A 617 7.37 -19.48 0.23
C VAL A 617 7.49 -20.76 1.03
N THR A 618 8.43 -21.65 0.65
CA THR A 618 8.57 -22.97 1.31
C THR A 618 9.59 -22.97 2.45
N GLY A 619 10.37 -21.91 2.59
CA GLY A 619 11.46 -21.77 3.57
C GLY A 619 12.68 -22.65 3.31
N ARG A 620 12.68 -23.42 2.22
CA ARG A 620 13.78 -24.34 1.88
C ARG A 620 15.01 -23.56 1.43
N ARG A 621 16.18 -23.96 1.95
CA ARG A 621 17.49 -23.42 1.53
C ARG A 621 18.24 -24.47 0.72
N GLY A 622 18.88 -24.03 -0.37
CA GLY A 622 19.74 -24.85 -1.20
C GLY A 622 21.15 -24.99 -0.62
N SER A 623 22.08 -25.47 -1.46
CA SER A 623 23.51 -25.57 -1.13
C SER A 623 24.23 -24.22 -1.30
N PRO A 624 25.38 -24.01 -0.64
CA PRO A 624 26.14 -22.78 -0.80
C PRO A 624 26.66 -22.62 -2.23
N VAL A 625 26.58 -21.41 -2.77
CA VAL A 625 27.03 -21.05 -4.12
C VAL A 625 27.80 -19.73 -4.10
N GLU A 626 28.69 -19.52 -5.07
CA GLU A 626 29.36 -18.21 -5.27
C GLU A 626 28.46 -17.21 -6.00
N ARG A 627 27.51 -17.73 -6.79
CA ARG A 627 26.58 -16.94 -7.59
C ARG A 627 25.18 -17.54 -7.49
N VAL A 628 24.23 -16.79 -6.97
CA VAL A 628 22.82 -17.18 -6.93
C VAL A 628 22.18 -16.80 -8.27
N PRO A 629 21.74 -17.77 -9.10
CA PRO A 629 21.03 -17.47 -10.33
C PRO A 629 19.65 -16.89 -10.02
N VAL A 630 19.21 -15.91 -10.81
CA VAL A 630 17.89 -15.28 -10.70
C VAL A 630 17.24 -15.32 -12.09
N ALA A 631 16.02 -15.82 -12.18
CA ALA A 631 15.30 -15.92 -13.45
C ALA A 631 14.90 -14.52 -13.98
N PRO A 632 14.71 -14.34 -15.31
CA PRO A 632 14.34 -13.04 -15.88
C PRO A 632 13.06 -12.41 -15.30
N ASN A 633 12.11 -13.25 -14.86
CA ASN A 633 10.87 -12.86 -14.21
C ASN A 633 10.95 -12.83 -12.68
N ALA A 634 12.16 -12.91 -12.12
CA ALA A 634 12.39 -12.97 -10.69
C ALA A 634 13.16 -11.76 -10.14
N LEU A 635 12.89 -11.45 -8.88
CA LEU A 635 13.61 -10.49 -8.06
C LEU A 635 14.31 -11.19 -6.90
N VAL A 636 15.33 -10.52 -6.36
CA VAL A 636 16.00 -10.97 -5.14
C VAL A 636 15.22 -10.53 -3.91
N PHE A 637 15.20 -11.39 -2.90
CA PHE A 637 14.63 -11.11 -1.59
C PHE A 637 15.59 -11.56 -0.48
N SER A 638 15.88 -10.67 0.46
CA SER A 638 16.69 -10.98 1.65
C SER A 638 15.98 -11.99 2.55
N TYR A 639 16.54 -13.20 2.68
CA TYR A 639 15.93 -14.28 3.47
C TYR A 639 16.82 -14.67 4.66
N GLN A 640 16.45 -14.21 5.87
CA GLN A 640 17.00 -14.64 7.16
C GLN A 640 18.53 -14.80 7.21
N HIS A 641 19.26 -13.70 7.00
CA HIS A 641 20.72 -13.70 7.04
C HIS A 641 21.28 -14.08 8.43
N GLN A 642 22.48 -14.67 8.46
CA GLN A 642 23.16 -15.08 9.68
C GLN A 642 24.56 -14.47 9.72
N ILE A 643 24.82 -13.63 10.73
CA ILE A 643 26.11 -12.96 10.89
C ILE A 643 26.68 -13.32 12.26
N ALA A 644 27.87 -13.91 12.26
CA ALA A 644 28.69 -14.11 13.45
C ALA A 644 29.76 -13.01 13.51
N VAL A 645 29.90 -12.36 14.66
CA VAL A 645 30.90 -11.31 14.87
C VAL A 645 31.83 -11.74 16.01
N THR A 646 33.13 -11.75 15.76
CA THR A 646 34.17 -12.11 16.75
C THR A 646 35.11 -10.93 17.01
N ALA A 647 35.62 -10.83 18.24
CA ALA A 647 36.63 -9.84 18.57
C ALA A 647 38.01 -10.30 18.09
N SER A 648 38.82 -9.37 17.59
CA SER A 648 40.22 -9.62 17.26
C SER A 648 41.02 -9.93 18.53
N GLY A 649 41.19 -11.22 18.86
CA GLY A 649 42.02 -11.65 20.00
C GLY A 649 41.67 -12.96 20.68
N GLU A 650 40.53 -13.60 20.39
CA GLU A 650 40.23 -14.94 20.94
C GLU A 650 40.69 -16.05 19.97
N PRO A 651 41.60 -16.95 20.38
CA PRO A 651 41.97 -18.09 19.56
C PRO A 651 40.80 -19.09 19.49
N SER A 652 40.56 -19.58 18.28
CA SER A 652 39.61 -20.64 17.92
C SER A 652 39.82 -21.95 18.66
#